data_AF-A0A7X4HUJ4-F1
#
_entry.id   AF-A0A7X4HUJ4-F1
#
_cell.length_a   1.000
_cell.length_b   1.000
_cell.length_c   1.000
_cell.angle_alpha   90.00
_cell.angle_beta   90.00
_cell.angle_gamma   90.00
#
_symmetry.space_group_name_H-M   'P 1'
#
loop_
_entity.id
_entity.type
_entity.pdbx_description
1 polymer ?
#
loop_
_entity_poly.entity_id
_entity_poly.type
_entity_poly.pdbx_seq_one_letter_code
_entity_poly.pdbx_strand_id
1 'polypeptide(L)'
;MSEHPRSTARLPAWRGGLAPSLSRAGRWYLAGAIALTVLWLVARGFAPTTGLMRSYHYPYAPFDRSTEPAFEELAAPVVEEHISTVDLAFIDERGHPARDYLVRWNGVWFSPRPERIDFYAAADDGVVVRLDGEIVIERNPDTGMATAVRTVELDAGAHRLEIDHWQHGGPSGLYLAWAPAGGDSPVPLGPDRLFAADPGALAYRMLAALPALGMLVLLGWGALPALMLGRMVHREVSALTRQVLATRLRVVLFPALLGPSQLLMFGPWTVHATNRTEFLVSFWSLAPRWLWLLGPIAGGLAALGIVLPERWFTRYVAALWAVGVLLWVQGNLLVGNYGLLDGAGLDLASHAWRAPAEAGLWIGGIGLATLLAGAVMRAAPLASALLMALQAAVLLLPAAVAPAVDRASTLPTTWEGDTDWQLPPEGIYELSRTRNIIHIVLDMFPAHAFAGIAAADRPAFDDDWSGFTFFTNHLGAFPTTKASMPAMLTGAAYRNESPFYEFRARRANDSVLHALGEQGYQLRWVTPLGGDRPAPSLPGLDASAWYRIPSPYGSRRDYLSVSAAQLLDLSLFRHAPHDLKAGVYNDGRWLLQPRVAARLEVEAATERAAGDIRFLRELAGRVTPTGDAPVYALLHVIAPHPPIVVDADCRYLGEHLPVTAASFDAQARCALSGVQALLDRLRDLDLYDRTAVVVTSDHGLAALASDDHPLHGVRSPAGPLDRIATDATPLLAVKPFGARGPLHTSDAPTAITDLPATLLDLAELPNTLRRGTSVFALDPAAPRERTYAHYEWGRRNDWASPYFDVLHVFSVNGRVTNPEAWRYREALFQPTDDRDAQRRAHRVGLHAVEDGPADRTGRRVYRTGDYAVFYAAPDTRRITFDVRKESAARPPRTVTVRIDGEVVGEHRLADEAWRPLAYPVAARGGDDSPFCVELLLSPVGRAGEGADGGMLLRGDF
;
A
#
# COMPACT_ATOMS: atom_id res chain seq x y z
N MET A 1 -9.32 91.61 24.30
CA MET A 1 -10.22 91.19 23.19
C MET A 1 -9.60 89.97 22.52
N SER A 2 -10.29 88.84 22.69
CA SER A 2 -10.27 87.55 21.98
C SER A 2 -8.95 86.81 21.67
N GLU A 3 -8.84 85.65 22.33
CA GLU A 3 -7.86 84.57 22.27
C GLU A 3 -8.20 83.47 21.22
N HIS A 4 -7.21 82.64 20.87
CA HIS A 4 -7.36 81.24 20.38
C HIS A 4 -7.91 80.31 21.50
N PRO A 5 -8.50 79.09 21.29
CA PRO A 5 -7.92 77.95 20.54
C PRO A 5 -8.86 76.81 20.01
N ARG A 6 -8.22 75.77 19.43
CA ARG A 6 -8.61 74.37 19.04
C ARG A 6 -9.97 73.78 19.49
N SER A 7 -10.63 73.00 18.61
CA SER A 7 -11.33 71.76 19.01
C SER A 7 -11.46 70.72 17.87
N THR A 8 -11.29 69.46 18.26
CA THR A 8 -11.46 68.19 17.52
C THR A 8 -12.92 67.76 17.46
N ALA A 9 -13.43 67.20 16.35
CA ALA A 9 -14.45 66.12 16.38
C ALA A 9 -14.82 65.49 15.02
N ARG A 10 -14.57 64.18 14.94
CA ARG A 10 -15.48 63.09 14.48
C ARG A 10 -15.74 62.89 12.97
N LEU A 11 -15.19 61.76 12.49
CA LEU A 11 -15.70 60.93 11.39
C LEU A 11 -17.24 60.83 11.41
N PRO A 12 -17.93 60.92 10.26
CA PRO A 12 -19.36 60.61 10.20
C PRO A 12 -19.54 59.13 10.52
N ALA A 13 -20.32 58.88 11.56
CA ALA A 13 -20.73 57.55 11.97
C ALA A 13 -21.45 56.85 10.81
N TRP A 14 -20.93 55.68 10.42
CA TRP A 14 -21.69 54.58 9.81
C TRP A 14 -22.79 54.13 10.79
N ARG A 15 -23.86 54.92 10.90
CA ARG A 15 -25.11 54.53 11.57
C ARG A 15 -26.26 54.92 10.66
N GLY A 16 -26.59 54.01 9.75
CA GLY A 16 -27.76 54.11 8.89
C GLY A 16 -27.84 52.90 7.97
N GLY A 17 -28.51 51.84 8.43
CA GLY A 17 -29.02 50.80 7.54
C GLY A 17 -28.31 49.43 7.55
N LEU A 18 -28.04 48.84 8.71
CA LEU A 18 -27.80 47.39 8.82
C LEU A 18 -28.94 46.72 9.60
N ALA A 19 -30.12 46.78 8.99
CA ALA A 19 -31.09 45.71 9.08
C ALA A 19 -31.81 45.69 7.71
N PRO A 20 -31.44 44.81 6.78
CA PRO A 20 -32.33 44.56 5.66
C PRO A 20 -33.57 43.91 6.29
N SER A 21 -34.67 44.65 6.39
CA SER A 21 -35.94 43.99 6.60
C SER A 21 -36.08 43.00 5.44
N LEU A 22 -36.06 41.70 5.75
CA LEU A 22 -36.31 40.66 4.75
C LEU A 22 -37.61 41.09 4.04
N SER A 23 -37.51 41.28 2.72
CA SER A 23 -38.68 41.61 1.91
C SER A 23 -39.80 40.59 2.21
N ARG A 24 -41.06 40.93 1.95
CA ARG A 24 -42.19 40.01 2.19
C ARG A 24 -41.90 38.61 1.61
N ALA A 25 -41.26 38.55 0.45
CA ALA A 25 -40.78 37.32 -0.19
C ALA A 25 -39.64 36.60 0.54
N GLY A 26 -38.66 37.32 1.10
CA GLY A 26 -37.57 36.73 1.90
C GLY A 26 -38.06 36.09 3.21
N ARG A 27 -39.10 36.67 3.83
CA ARG A 27 -39.77 36.05 4.99
C ARG A 27 -40.49 34.76 4.62
N TRP A 28 -41.20 34.75 3.49
CA TRP A 28 -41.87 33.54 2.98
C TRP A 28 -40.87 32.44 2.57
N TYR A 29 -39.73 32.83 1.99
CA TYR A 29 -38.67 31.88 1.66
C TYR A 29 -38.06 31.27 2.92
N LEU A 30 -37.69 32.10 3.91
CA LEU A 30 -37.12 31.61 5.17
C LEU A 30 -38.13 30.70 5.89
N ALA A 31 -39.41 31.07 5.90
CA ALA A 31 -40.48 30.21 6.39
C ALA A 31 -40.57 28.90 5.59
N GLY A 32 -40.38 28.92 4.27
CA GLY A 32 -40.34 27.74 3.41
C GLY A 32 -39.13 26.84 3.66
N ALA A 33 -37.93 27.38 3.84
CA ALA A 33 -36.72 26.63 4.16
C ALA A 33 -36.80 26.02 5.56
N ILE A 34 -37.32 26.76 6.54
CA ILE A 34 -37.62 26.25 7.87
C ILE A 34 -38.69 25.16 7.78
N ALA A 35 -39.77 25.36 7.03
CA ALA A 35 -40.82 24.36 6.85
C ALA A 35 -40.29 23.09 6.18
N LEU A 36 -39.41 23.20 5.17
CA LEU A 36 -38.73 22.05 4.55
C LEU A 36 -37.79 21.35 5.53
N THR A 37 -37.09 22.10 6.37
CA THR A 37 -36.19 21.54 7.40
C THR A 37 -36.99 20.80 8.46
N VAL A 38 -38.08 21.40 8.93
CA VAL A 38 -39.02 20.75 9.86
C VAL A 38 -39.65 19.53 9.20
N LEU A 39 -40.08 19.62 7.95
CA LEU A 39 -40.64 18.49 7.21
C LEU A 39 -39.62 17.35 7.05
N TRP A 40 -38.35 17.66 6.77
CA TRP A 40 -37.27 16.67 6.69
C TRP A 40 -36.96 16.03 8.05
N LEU A 41 -36.89 16.84 9.12
CA LEU A 41 -36.69 16.34 10.48
C LEU A 41 -37.86 15.47 10.96
N VAL A 42 -39.09 15.87 10.66
CA VAL A 42 -40.32 15.12 10.92
C VAL A 42 -40.30 13.82 10.11
N ALA A 43 -40.07 13.88 8.79
CA ALA A 43 -39.97 12.69 7.95
C ALA A 43 -38.87 11.74 8.42
N ARG A 44 -37.75 12.26 8.92
CA ARG A 44 -36.66 11.46 9.49
C ARG A 44 -37.04 10.83 10.82
N GLY A 45 -37.77 11.54 11.67
CA GLY A 45 -38.26 11.03 12.95
C GLY A 45 -39.36 9.97 12.81
N PHE A 46 -40.13 10.01 11.72
CA PHE A 46 -41.18 9.03 11.39
C PHE A 46 -40.74 7.99 10.35
N ALA A 47 -39.48 8.03 9.89
CA ALA A 47 -38.99 7.06 8.92
C ALA A 47 -38.89 5.68 9.59
N PRO A 48 -39.39 4.62 8.93
CA PRO A 48 -39.28 3.27 9.45
C PRO A 48 -37.82 2.85 9.54
N THR A 49 -37.49 2.05 10.55
CA THR A 49 -36.18 1.43 10.70
C THR A 49 -35.99 0.38 9.59
N THR A 50 -34.97 0.57 8.77
CA THR A 50 -34.61 -0.34 7.66
C THR A 50 -33.75 -1.48 8.16
N GLY A 51 -34.06 -2.70 7.75
CA GLY A 51 -33.34 -3.89 8.18
C GLY A 51 -34.26 -5.06 8.51
N LEU A 52 -33.69 -6.22 8.74
CA LEU A 52 -34.41 -7.42 9.22
C LEU A 52 -34.03 -7.70 10.68
N MET A 53 -34.87 -8.47 11.37
CA MET A 53 -34.50 -9.08 12.64
C MET A 53 -33.68 -10.34 12.36
N ARG A 54 -32.47 -10.43 12.89
CA ARG A 54 -31.64 -11.62 12.84
C ARG A 54 -31.69 -12.34 14.19
N SER A 55 -32.03 -13.62 14.17
CA SER A 55 -31.87 -14.54 15.30
C SER A 55 -30.81 -15.59 14.98
N TYR A 56 -29.80 -15.72 15.84
CA TYR A 56 -28.74 -16.73 15.75
C TYR A 56 -28.89 -17.71 16.91
N HIS A 57 -28.96 -18.99 16.61
CA HIS A 57 -29.17 -20.07 17.57
C HIS A 57 -27.98 -21.02 17.56
N TYR A 58 -27.49 -21.34 18.76
CA TYR A 58 -26.38 -22.27 18.98
C TYR A 58 -26.46 -22.88 20.40
N PRO A 59 -26.07 -24.14 20.62
CA PRO A 59 -25.76 -25.15 19.59
C PRO A 59 -27.04 -25.71 18.96
N TYR A 60 -26.97 -25.98 17.67
CA TYR A 60 -28.00 -26.69 16.91
C TYR A 60 -27.50 -28.11 16.60
N ALA A 61 -28.16 -29.15 17.14
CA ALA A 61 -27.79 -30.56 16.93
C ALA A 61 -28.99 -31.40 16.45
N PRO A 62 -28.82 -32.38 15.54
CA PRO A 62 -29.68 -32.52 14.35
C PRO A 62 -30.49 -33.84 14.26
N PHE A 63 -31.37 -33.95 13.25
CA PHE A 63 -31.74 -35.21 12.59
C PHE A 63 -31.92 -34.93 11.08
N ASP A 64 -31.11 -35.57 10.23
CA ASP A 64 -31.06 -35.44 8.76
C ASP A 64 -30.44 -34.13 8.19
N ARG A 65 -29.37 -34.25 7.39
CA ARG A 65 -28.67 -33.14 6.71
C ARG A 65 -29.47 -32.57 5.53
N SER A 66 -30.50 -33.28 5.08
CA SER A 66 -31.29 -32.94 3.89
C SER A 66 -32.57 -32.16 4.19
N THR A 67 -32.91 -31.94 5.45
CA THR A 67 -34.17 -31.30 5.87
C THR A 67 -33.95 -30.00 6.63
N GLU A 68 -34.85 -29.06 6.40
CA GLU A 68 -34.87 -27.79 7.12
C GLU A 68 -35.07 -27.98 8.65
N PRO A 69 -34.37 -27.19 9.48
CA PRO A 69 -34.55 -27.17 10.94
C PRO A 69 -35.95 -26.77 11.41
N ALA A 70 -36.48 -27.44 12.44
CA ALA A 70 -37.71 -27.02 13.13
C ALA A 70 -37.43 -25.86 14.11
N PHE A 71 -37.67 -24.62 13.68
CA PHE A 71 -37.40 -23.41 14.47
C PHE A 71 -38.20 -23.30 15.78
N GLU A 72 -39.36 -23.96 15.87
CA GLU A 72 -40.24 -23.92 17.04
C GLU A 72 -39.72 -24.75 18.21
N GLU A 73 -38.73 -25.61 17.98
CA GLU A 73 -38.14 -26.52 18.98
C GLU A 73 -36.76 -26.04 19.48
N LEU A 74 -36.27 -24.89 19.00
CA LEU A 74 -34.95 -24.36 19.32
C LEU A 74 -34.90 -23.63 20.68
N ALA A 75 -33.73 -23.67 21.32
CA ALA A 75 -33.44 -22.81 22.46
C ALA A 75 -33.51 -21.32 22.08
N ALA A 76 -33.67 -20.45 23.10
CA ALA A 76 -33.66 -19.00 22.90
C ALA A 76 -32.42 -18.54 22.11
N PRO A 77 -32.56 -17.56 21.21
CA PRO A 77 -31.45 -17.12 20.36
C PRO A 77 -30.30 -16.57 21.20
N VAL A 78 -29.09 -16.91 20.80
CA VAL A 78 -27.83 -16.38 21.39
C VAL A 78 -27.61 -14.93 20.94
N VAL A 79 -28.05 -14.59 19.73
CA VAL A 79 -28.10 -13.21 19.25
C VAL A 79 -29.48 -12.93 18.68
N GLU A 80 -30.09 -11.84 19.09
CA GLU A 80 -31.30 -11.29 18.49
C GLU A 80 -31.07 -9.80 18.27
N GLU A 81 -30.98 -9.38 17.00
CA GLU A 81 -30.68 -8.00 16.67
C GLU A 81 -31.22 -7.54 15.33
N HIS A 82 -31.36 -6.23 15.19
CA HIS A 82 -31.80 -5.60 13.96
C HIS A 82 -30.62 -5.27 13.05
N ILE A 83 -30.60 -5.81 11.83
CA ILE A 83 -29.49 -5.72 10.89
C ILE A 83 -29.90 -5.08 9.57
N SER A 84 -28.98 -4.42 8.87
CA SER A 84 -29.21 -3.85 7.53
C SER A 84 -28.66 -4.70 6.40
N THR A 85 -27.84 -5.72 6.72
CA THR A 85 -27.22 -6.63 5.76
C THR A 85 -27.46 -8.09 6.14
N VAL A 86 -27.74 -8.92 5.14
CA VAL A 86 -27.94 -10.36 5.32
C VAL A 86 -26.64 -11.06 4.90
N ASP A 87 -25.77 -11.28 5.88
CA ASP A 87 -24.46 -11.91 5.70
C ASP A 87 -24.03 -12.68 6.95
N LEU A 88 -22.92 -13.40 6.85
CA LEU A 88 -22.34 -14.20 7.94
C LEU A 88 -21.14 -13.51 8.62
N ALA A 89 -20.79 -12.27 8.26
CA ALA A 89 -19.60 -11.61 8.80
C ALA A 89 -19.63 -11.47 10.32
N PHE A 90 -20.83 -11.32 10.89
CA PHE A 90 -21.04 -11.23 12.33
C PHE A 90 -20.58 -12.47 13.12
N ILE A 91 -20.50 -13.63 12.46
CA ILE A 91 -20.06 -14.88 13.11
C ILE A 91 -18.58 -14.75 13.47
N ASP A 92 -17.76 -14.31 12.50
CA ASP A 92 -16.32 -14.16 12.68
C ASP A 92 -15.99 -12.91 13.51
N GLU A 93 -16.63 -11.78 13.24
CA GLU A 93 -16.36 -10.49 13.91
C GLU A 93 -16.60 -10.53 15.42
N ARG A 94 -17.53 -11.39 15.87
CA ARG A 94 -17.95 -11.50 17.27
C ARG A 94 -17.52 -12.82 17.92
N GLY A 95 -16.76 -13.66 17.22
CA GLY A 95 -16.27 -14.94 17.73
C GLY A 95 -17.40 -15.92 18.08
N HIS A 96 -18.50 -15.91 17.31
CA HIS A 96 -19.56 -16.89 17.47
C HIS A 96 -19.15 -18.23 16.85
N PRO A 97 -19.68 -19.36 17.36
CA PRO A 97 -19.42 -20.67 16.76
C PRO A 97 -19.81 -20.73 15.27
N ALA A 98 -18.84 -21.10 14.43
CA ALA A 98 -19.00 -21.18 12.98
C ALA A 98 -19.50 -22.54 12.48
N ARG A 99 -19.92 -23.43 13.39
CA ARG A 99 -20.49 -24.76 13.12
C ARG A 99 -21.66 -25.02 14.04
N ASP A 100 -22.52 -25.95 13.64
CA ASP A 100 -23.72 -26.35 14.39
C ASP A 100 -24.56 -25.15 14.83
N TYR A 101 -24.77 -24.21 13.90
CA TYR A 101 -25.55 -23.02 14.14
C TYR A 101 -26.70 -22.90 13.15
N LEU A 102 -27.65 -22.06 13.54
CA LEU A 102 -28.75 -21.67 12.70
C LEU A 102 -28.97 -20.16 12.80
N VAL A 103 -29.23 -19.53 11.66
CA VAL A 103 -29.55 -18.11 11.54
C VAL A 103 -30.88 -17.96 10.85
N ARG A 104 -31.74 -17.11 11.40
CA ARG A 104 -32.93 -16.62 10.71
C ARG A 104 -32.88 -15.13 10.57
N TRP A 105 -33.20 -14.65 9.38
CA TRP A 105 -33.57 -13.27 9.15
C TRP A 105 -35.05 -13.19 8.85
N ASN A 106 -35.76 -12.36 9.61
CA ASN A 106 -37.21 -12.19 9.48
C ASN A 106 -37.57 -10.71 9.37
N GLY A 107 -38.47 -10.42 8.45
CA GLY A 107 -39.11 -9.12 8.34
C GLY A 107 -39.93 -9.06 7.06
N VAL A 108 -39.74 -7.98 6.32
CA VAL A 108 -40.55 -7.62 5.17
C VAL A 108 -39.64 -7.15 4.04
N TRP A 109 -39.89 -7.71 2.86
CA TRP A 109 -39.51 -7.13 1.58
C TRP A 109 -40.60 -6.15 1.12
N PHE A 110 -40.26 -4.87 0.96
CA PHE A 110 -41.22 -3.86 0.49
C PHE A 110 -41.09 -3.60 -1.01
N SER A 111 -42.11 -4.03 -1.75
CA SER A 111 -42.30 -3.78 -3.17
C SER A 111 -43.07 -2.47 -3.38
N PRO A 112 -42.52 -1.44 -4.04
CA PRO A 112 -43.11 -0.11 -4.12
C PRO A 112 -44.17 -0.01 -5.23
N ARG A 113 -44.16 -0.98 -6.14
CA ARG A 113 -44.99 -1.14 -7.33
C ARG A 113 -44.95 -2.62 -7.70
N PRO A 114 -45.95 -3.16 -8.42
CA PRO A 114 -45.86 -4.54 -8.87
C PRO A 114 -44.58 -4.75 -9.69
N GLU A 115 -43.83 -5.79 -9.36
CA GLU A 115 -42.54 -6.09 -9.96
C GLU A 115 -42.27 -7.59 -10.03
N ARG A 116 -41.54 -7.98 -11.07
CA ARG A 116 -41.05 -9.35 -11.22
C ARG A 116 -39.56 -9.34 -10.91
N ILE A 117 -39.15 -10.14 -9.92
CA ILE A 117 -37.78 -10.16 -9.41
C ILE A 117 -37.22 -11.57 -9.43
N ASP A 118 -35.94 -11.70 -9.71
CA ASP A 118 -35.17 -12.93 -9.57
C ASP A 118 -34.47 -12.90 -8.22
N PHE A 119 -34.81 -13.82 -7.32
CA PHE A 119 -34.03 -14.09 -6.11
C PHE A 119 -32.91 -15.05 -6.42
N TYR A 120 -31.75 -14.84 -5.80
CA TYR A 120 -30.57 -15.67 -5.90
C TYR A 120 -30.16 -16.12 -4.50
N ALA A 121 -29.94 -17.42 -4.32
CA ALA A 121 -29.41 -17.95 -3.07
C ALA A 121 -28.42 -19.09 -3.32
N ALA A 122 -27.32 -19.10 -2.55
CA ALA A 122 -26.43 -20.24 -2.39
C ALA A 122 -25.99 -20.31 -0.92
N ALA A 123 -25.80 -21.53 -0.42
CA ALA A 123 -25.21 -21.77 0.88
C ALA A 123 -24.36 -23.04 0.83
N ASP A 124 -23.40 -23.17 1.73
CA ASP A 124 -22.56 -24.37 1.84
C ASP A 124 -23.39 -25.57 2.30
N ASP A 125 -24.06 -25.46 3.44
CA ASP A 125 -25.03 -26.46 3.93
C ASP A 125 -26.46 -26.16 3.46
N GLY A 126 -27.16 -25.22 4.11
CA GLY A 126 -28.57 -25.01 3.80
C GLY A 126 -29.00 -23.57 3.82
N VAL A 127 -29.89 -23.22 2.88
CA VAL A 127 -30.64 -21.97 2.92
C VAL A 127 -32.05 -22.17 2.38
N VAL A 128 -33.02 -21.65 3.11
CA VAL A 128 -34.42 -21.55 2.69
C VAL A 128 -34.83 -20.09 2.68
N VAL A 129 -35.31 -19.62 1.54
CA VAL A 129 -35.87 -18.27 1.36
C VAL A 129 -37.37 -18.42 1.16
N ARG A 130 -38.14 -17.84 2.07
CA ARG A 130 -39.59 -17.77 1.98
C ARG A 130 -40.07 -16.37 1.74
N LEU A 131 -41.10 -16.26 0.92
CA LEU A 131 -41.80 -15.02 0.65
C LEU A 131 -43.30 -15.26 0.83
N ASP A 132 -43.93 -14.47 1.69
CA ASP A 132 -45.34 -14.62 2.09
C ASP A 132 -45.70 -16.03 2.61
N GLY A 133 -44.72 -16.72 3.19
CA GLY A 133 -44.87 -18.09 3.71
C GLY A 133 -44.64 -19.19 2.67
N GLU A 134 -44.50 -18.85 1.38
CA GLU A 134 -44.18 -19.79 0.31
C GLU A 134 -42.67 -19.92 0.13
N ILE A 135 -42.18 -21.15 -0.06
CA ILE A 135 -40.76 -21.41 -0.33
C ILE A 135 -40.42 -20.96 -1.75
N VAL A 136 -39.54 -19.98 -1.86
CA VAL A 136 -39.06 -19.42 -3.14
C VAL A 136 -37.79 -20.12 -3.59
N ILE A 137 -36.84 -20.30 -2.67
CA ILE A 137 -35.62 -21.06 -2.90
C ILE A 137 -35.38 -21.95 -1.69
N GLU A 138 -35.09 -23.21 -1.95
CA GLU A 138 -34.62 -24.18 -0.97
C GLU A 138 -33.34 -24.81 -1.51
N ARG A 139 -32.31 -24.82 -0.68
CA ARG A 139 -30.99 -25.37 -0.98
C ARG A 139 -30.54 -26.23 0.17
N ASN A 140 -30.02 -27.39 -0.18
CA ASN A 140 -29.52 -28.38 0.75
C ASN A 140 -28.03 -28.69 0.43
N PRO A 141 -27.34 -29.42 1.33
CA PRO A 141 -25.90 -29.61 1.23
C PRO A 141 -25.44 -30.36 -0.03
N ASP A 142 -26.30 -31.17 -0.65
CA ASP A 142 -25.98 -32.00 -1.82
C ASP A 142 -25.54 -31.19 -3.05
N THR A 143 -25.81 -29.89 -3.03
CA THR A 143 -25.64 -29.01 -4.17
C THR A 143 -24.64 -27.88 -3.93
N GLY A 144 -24.09 -27.78 -2.71
CA GLY A 144 -23.09 -26.80 -2.27
C GLY A 144 -23.39 -25.35 -2.68
N MET A 145 -22.33 -24.55 -2.82
CA MET A 145 -22.39 -23.12 -3.19
C MET A 145 -22.90 -22.80 -4.61
N ALA A 146 -23.52 -23.75 -5.32
CA ALA A 146 -24.17 -23.44 -6.59
C ALA A 146 -25.37 -22.50 -6.36
N THR A 147 -25.42 -21.42 -7.14
CA THR A 147 -26.48 -20.40 -7.00
C THR A 147 -27.76 -20.87 -7.66
N ALA A 148 -28.84 -20.98 -6.88
CA ALA A 148 -30.19 -21.13 -7.42
C ALA A 148 -30.82 -19.77 -7.68
N VAL A 149 -31.66 -19.72 -8.72
CA VAL A 149 -32.37 -18.51 -9.13
C VAL A 149 -33.86 -18.83 -9.23
N ARG A 150 -34.70 -17.98 -8.64
CA ARG A 150 -36.15 -18.08 -8.79
C ARG A 150 -36.77 -16.73 -9.09
N THR A 151 -37.48 -16.67 -10.20
CA THR A 151 -38.33 -15.52 -10.54
C THR A 151 -39.63 -15.56 -9.74
N VAL A 152 -39.97 -14.45 -9.10
CA VAL A 152 -41.20 -14.23 -8.33
C VAL A 152 -41.91 -12.98 -8.83
N GLU A 153 -43.24 -13.05 -8.92
CA GLU A 153 -44.09 -11.89 -9.18
C GLU A 153 -44.61 -11.35 -7.85
N LEU A 154 -44.33 -10.07 -7.60
CA LEU A 154 -44.75 -9.36 -6.40
C LEU A 154 -45.75 -8.28 -6.76
N ASP A 155 -46.83 -8.21 -5.99
CA ASP A 155 -47.71 -7.05 -5.96
C ASP A 155 -47.00 -5.84 -5.31
N ALA A 156 -47.67 -4.68 -5.29
CA ALA A 156 -47.17 -3.55 -4.51
C ALA A 156 -47.54 -3.74 -3.03
N GLY A 157 -46.56 -3.62 -2.14
CA GLY A 157 -46.77 -3.69 -0.70
C GLY A 157 -45.65 -4.43 0.02
N ALA A 158 -45.93 -4.72 1.28
CA ALA A 158 -45.08 -5.54 2.13
C ALA A 158 -45.31 -7.02 1.83
N HIS A 159 -44.21 -7.74 1.58
CA HIS A 159 -44.17 -9.18 1.47
C HIS A 159 -43.33 -9.72 2.63
N ARG A 160 -43.86 -10.67 3.39
CA ARG A 160 -43.12 -11.27 4.50
C ARG A 160 -41.90 -11.99 3.93
N LEU A 161 -40.71 -11.65 4.39
CA LEU A 161 -39.47 -12.29 3.98
C LEU A 161 -38.87 -13.02 5.18
N GLU A 162 -38.64 -14.32 5.01
CA GLU A 162 -37.94 -15.16 5.97
C GLU A 162 -36.80 -15.87 5.25
N ILE A 163 -35.62 -15.83 5.86
CA ILE A 163 -34.41 -16.45 5.34
C ILE A 163 -33.82 -17.27 6.46
N ASP A 164 -33.79 -18.57 6.26
CA ASP A 164 -33.25 -19.53 7.21
C ASP A 164 -31.99 -20.13 6.64
N HIS A 165 -30.92 -20.11 7.42
CA HIS A 165 -29.65 -20.71 7.06
C HIS A 165 -29.14 -21.53 8.24
N TRP A 166 -28.55 -22.68 7.94
CA TRP A 166 -27.90 -23.51 8.94
C TRP A 166 -26.55 -23.98 8.43
N GLN A 167 -25.64 -24.14 9.37
CA GLN A 167 -24.32 -24.73 9.16
C GLN A 167 -24.12 -25.83 10.18
N HIS A 168 -23.69 -26.99 9.73
CA HIS A 168 -23.37 -28.16 10.52
C HIS A 168 -21.85 -28.34 10.62
N GLY A 169 -21.12 -28.29 9.50
CA GLY A 169 -19.67 -28.49 9.51
C GLY A 169 -18.94 -27.90 8.30
N GLY A 170 -17.62 -27.81 8.36
CA GLY A 170 -16.84 -27.16 7.29
C GLY A 170 -16.94 -25.62 7.31
N PRO A 171 -16.34 -24.93 6.31
CA PRO A 171 -16.39 -23.48 6.18
C PRO A 171 -17.78 -22.98 5.79
N SER A 172 -18.32 -21.98 6.48
CA SER A 172 -19.66 -21.50 6.16
C SER A 172 -19.68 -20.50 5.01
N GLY A 173 -20.63 -20.67 4.08
CA GLY A 173 -20.88 -19.77 2.97
C GLY A 173 -22.37 -19.47 2.84
N LEU A 174 -22.70 -18.19 2.62
CA LEU A 174 -24.03 -17.73 2.27
C LEU A 174 -23.92 -16.63 1.23
N TYR A 175 -24.63 -16.79 0.12
CA TYR A 175 -24.78 -15.78 -0.91
C TYR A 175 -26.26 -15.54 -1.14
N LEU A 176 -26.68 -14.29 -1.00
CA LEU A 176 -28.05 -13.86 -1.24
C LEU A 176 -28.04 -12.57 -2.06
N ALA A 177 -28.79 -12.58 -3.15
CA ALA A 177 -28.91 -11.44 -4.03
C ALA A 177 -30.28 -11.41 -4.71
N TRP A 178 -30.58 -10.30 -5.37
CA TRP A 178 -31.76 -10.16 -6.19
C TRP A 178 -31.48 -9.33 -7.44
N ALA A 179 -32.29 -9.49 -8.48
CA ALA A 179 -32.29 -8.64 -9.65
C ALA A 179 -33.73 -8.41 -10.14
N PRO A 180 -34.03 -7.30 -10.85
CA PRO A 180 -35.20 -7.25 -11.71
C PRO A 180 -35.16 -8.40 -12.71
N ALA A 181 -36.28 -9.08 -12.95
CA ALA A 181 -36.29 -10.28 -13.77
C ALA A 181 -35.79 -10.00 -15.21
N GLY A 182 -34.72 -10.69 -15.62
CA GLY A 182 -34.05 -10.49 -16.90
C GLY A 182 -33.05 -9.33 -16.96
N GLY A 183 -32.61 -8.79 -15.82
CA GLY A 183 -31.53 -7.81 -15.72
C GLY A 183 -30.12 -8.44 -15.73
N ASP A 184 -29.10 -7.65 -16.10
CA ASP A 184 -27.74 -8.16 -16.38
C ASP A 184 -26.86 -8.40 -15.12
N SER A 185 -27.31 -8.02 -13.91
CA SER A 185 -26.48 -8.19 -12.70
C SER A 185 -27.29 -8.25 -11.39
N PRO A 186 -27.16 -9.32 -10.58
CA PRO A 186 -27.73 -9.40 -9.24
C PRO A 186 -26.99 -8.50 -8.25
N VAL A 187 -27.73 -7.95 -7.28
CA VAL A 187 -27.20 -7.12 -6.19
C VAL A 187 -27.58 -7.71 -4.83
N PRO A 188 -26.78 -7.52 -3.76
CA PRO A 188 -27.13 -7.98 -2.43
C PRO A 188 -28.49 -7.43 -1.96
N LEU A 189 -29.15 -8.15 -1.06
CA LEU A 189 -30.37 -7.67 -0.40
C LEU A 189 -30.03 -6.43 0.44
N GLY A 190 -30.45 -5.26 -0.03
CA GLY A 190 -30.12 -3.97 0.56
C GLY A 190 -31.17 -3.44 1.53
N PRO A 191 -30.79 -2.55 2.47
CA PRO A 191 -31.71 -2.00 3.47
C PRO A 191 -32.80 -1.10 2.86
N ASP A 192 -32.71 -0.74 1.58
CA ASP A 192 -33.71 0.05 0.87
C ASP A 192 -35.03 -0.72 0.60
N ARG A 193 -35.00 -2.05 0.74
CA ARG A 193 -36.15 -2.94 0.56
C ARG A 193 -36.55 -3.71 1.82
N LEU A 194 -35.71 -3.73 2.84
CA LEU A 194 -35.86 -4.60 4.00
C LEU A 194 -36.35 -3.83 5.22
N PHE A 195 -37.34 -4.37 5.92
CA PHE A 195 -37.94 -3.76 7.11
C PHE A 195 -38.32 -4.82 8.14
N ALA A 196 -38.18 -4.52 9.43
CA ALA A 196 -38.53 -5.46 10.50
C ALA A 196 -40.04 -5.74 10.57
N ALA A 197 -40.86 -4.80 10.09
CA ALA A 197 -42.31 -4.91 9.97
C ALA A 197 -42.77 -4.10 8.75
N ASP A 198 -44.02 -4.27 8.33
CA ASP A 198 -44.59 -3.51 7.22
C ASP A 198 -44.44 -1.99 7.47
N PRO A 199 -43.61 -1.28 6.68
CA PRO A 199 -43.43 0.15 6.85
C PRO A 199 -44.68 0.94 6.42
N GLY A 200 -45.57 0.33 5.65
CA GLY A 200 -46.67 1.00 4.97
C GLY A 200 -46.19 1.88 3.81
N ALA A 201 -47.04 2.01 2.78
CA ALA A 201 -46.69 2.76 1.57
C ALA A 201 -46.33 4.24 1.85
N LEU A 202 -46.94 4.87 2.86
CA LEU A 202 -46.65 6.26 3.21
C LEU A 202 -45.26 6.41 3.86
N ALA A 203 -44.93 5.57 4.85
CA ALA A 203 -43.66 5.70 5.56
C ALA A 203 -42.48 5.27 4.66
N TYR A 204 -42.68 4.25 3.81
CA TYR A 204 -41.72 3.90 2.75
C TYR A 204 -41.46 5.07 1.80
N ARG A 205 -42.52 5.73 1.30
CA ARG A 205 -42.38 6.92 0.42
C ARG A 205 -41.69 8.07 1.13
N MET A 206 -41.93 8.28 2.43
CA MET A 206 -41.22 9.28 3.22
C MET A 206 -39.73 8.97 3.32
N LEU A 207 -39.36 7.71 3.62
CA LEU A 207 -37.97 7.24 3.65
C LEU A 207 -37.29 7.42 2.29
N ALA A 208 -37.93 6.97 1.20
CA ALA A 208 -37.42 7.12 -0.16
C ALA A 208 -37.29 8.61 -0.58
N ALA A 209 -38.12 9.48 -0.02
CA ALA A 209 -38.05 10.92 -0.24
C ALA A 209 -37.01 11.63 0.65
N LEU A 210 -36.47 11.01 1.71
CA LEU A 210 -35.51 11.67 2.62
C LEU A 210 -34.26 12.22 1.92
N PRO A 211 -33.61 11.50 0.97
CA PRO A 211 -32.48 12.06 0.24
C PRO A 211 -32.89 13.29 -0.60
N ALA A 212 -34.05 13.23 -1.25
CA ALA A 212 -34.57 14.33 -2.05
C ALA A 212 -35.00 15.53 -1.17
N LEU A 213 -35.65 15.29 -0.03
CA LEU A 213 -36.01 16.31 0.95
C LEU A 213 -34.77 16.93 1.60
N GLY A 214 -33.76 16.13 1.93
CA GLY A 214 -32.47 16.61 2.43
C GLY A 214 -31.76 17.47 1.38
N MET A 215 -31.81 17.07 0.11
CA MET A 215 -31.33 17.88 -1.01
C MET A 215 -32.15 19.17 -1.15
N LEU A 216 -33.48 19.14 -0.98
CA LEU A 216 -34.32 20.34 -0.97
C LEU A 216 -34.08 21.24 0.24
N VAL A 217 -33.67 20.70 1.39
CA VAL A 217 -33.22 21.47 2.56
C VAL A 217 -31.88 22.12 2.27
N LEU A 218 -30.92 21.39 1.69
CA LEU A 218 -29.64 21.94 1.25
C LEU A 218 -29.81 22.98 0.15
N LEU A 219 -30.71 22.76 -0.80
CA LEU A 219 -31.10 23.73 -1.81
C LEU A 219 -31.94 24.85 -1.22
N GLY A 220 -32.72 24.66 -0.16
CA GLY A 220 -33.47 25.72 0.52
C GLY A 220 -32.54 26.62 1.32
N TRP A 221 -31.58 26.06 2.05
CA TRP A 221 -30.60 26.86 2.76
C TRP A 221 -29.48 27.37 1.86
N GLY A 222 -29.18 26.68 0.78
CA GLY A 222 -28.19 27.05 -0.22
C GLY A 222 -28.73 28.00 -1.28
N ALA A 223 -30.01 27.92 -1.63
CA ALA A 223 -30.60 28.76 -2.67
C ALA A 223 -31.02 30.14 -2.17
N LEU A 224 -31.23 30.44 -0.87
CA LEU A 224 -31.35 31.86 -0.49
C LEU A 224 -30.00 32.58 -0.63
N PRO A 225 -28.89 32.06 -0.08
CA PRO A 225 -27.57 32.62 -0.33
C PRO A 225 -27.20 32.56 -1.81
N ALA A 226 -27.51 31.49 -2.55
CA ALA A 226 -27.21 31.41 -3.98
C ALA A 226 -28.18 32.21 -4.88
N LEU A 227 -29.42 32.50 -4.47
CA LEU A 227 -30.33 33.46 -5.11
C LEU A 227 -30.03 34.88 -4.69
N MET A 228 -29.54 35.14 -3.47
CA MET A 228 -29.09 36.45 -3.04
C MET A 228 -27.77 36.78 -3.71
N LEU A 229 -26.82 35.84 -3.71
CA LEU A 229 -25.59 35.88 -4.49
C LEU A 229 -25.94 35.92 -5.97
N GLY A 230 -26.86 35.09 -6.46
CA GLY A 230 -27.30 35.04 -7.85
C GLY A 230 -28.06 36.28 -8.30
N ARG A 231 -28.85 36.93 -7.43
CA ARG A 231 -29.51 38.22 -7.68
C ARG A 231 -28.55 39.38 -7.54
N MET A 232 -27.58 39.31 -6.63
CA MET A 232 -26.50 40.28 -6.51
C MET A 232 -25.61 40.20 -7.75
N VAL A 233 -25.21 38.99 -8.16
CA VAL A 233 -24.52 38.68 -9.41
C VAL A 233 -25.35 39.15 -10.58
N HIS A 234 -26.62 38.77 -10.68
CA HIS A 234 -27.49 39.19 -11.78
C HIS A 234 -27.70 40.70 -11.80
N ARG A 235 -27.84 41.37 -10.66
CA ARG A 235 -27.99 42.84 -10.54
C ARG A 235 -26.72 43.57 -10.95
N GLU A 236 -25.56 43.15 -10.44
CA GLU A 236 -24.27 43.71 -10.82
C GLU A 236 -23.99 43.43 -12.31
N VAL A 237 -24.20 42.20 -12.78
CA VAL A 237 -24.01 41.79 -14.19
C VAL A 237 -24.98 42.48 -15.14
N SER A 238 -26.25 42.66 -14.76
CA SER A 238 -27.24 43.38 -15.59
C SER A 238 -27.02 44.88 -15.60
N ALA A 239 -26.33 45.43 -14.58
CA ALA A 239 -25.84 46.81 -14.58
C ALA A 239 -24.59 46.99 -15.46
N LEU A 240 -23.87 45.91 -15.81
CA LEU A 240 -22.76 45.95 -16.76
C LEU A 240 -23.27 45.97 -18.20
N THR A 241 -22.63 46.78 -19.04
CA THR A 241 -22.87 46.69 -20.49
C THR A 241 -22.39 45.33 -21.02
N ARG A 242 -23.00 44.83 -22.11
CA ARG A 242 -22.58 43.57 -22.75
C ARG A 242 -21.08 43.57 -23.09
N GLN A 243 -20.52 44.73 -23.46
CA GLN A 243 -19.10 44.89 -23.74
C GLN A 243 -18.22 44.70 -22.50
N VAL A 244 -18.61 45.29 -21.35
CA VAL A 244 -17.84 45.15 -20.10
C VAL A 244 -17.94 43.72 -19.58
N LEU A 245 -19.12 43.09 -19.63
CA LEU A 245 -19.29 41.69 -19.23
C LEU A 245 -18.43 40.76 -20.09
N ALA A 246 -18.47 40.91 -21.42
CA ALA A 246 -17.66 40.10 -22.33
C ALA A 246 -16.16 40.28 -22.08
N THR A 247 -15.72 41.51 -21.78
CA THR A 247 -14.32 41.81 -21.45
C THR A 247 -13.90 41.15 -20.14
N ARG A 248 -14.70 41.30 -19.07
CA ARG A 248 -14.42 40.67 -17.77
C ARG A 248 -14.36 39.15 -17.88
N LEU A 249 -15.30 38.55 -18.61
CA LEU A 249 -15.34 37.10 -18.82
C LEU A 249 -14.08 36.61 -19.54
N ARG A 250 -13.68 37.27 -20.63
CA ARG A 250 -12.44 36.93 -21.37
C ARG A 250 -11.19 37.02 -20.51
N VAL A 251 -11.15 37.99 -19.60
CA VAL A 251 -9.98 38.22 -18.72
C VAL A 251 -9.94 37.22 -17.56
N VAL A 252 -11.08 36.90 -16.93
CA VAL A 252 -11.10 36.07 -15.71
C VAL A 252 -11.13 34.57 -15.99
N LEU A 253 -11.65 34.13 -17.14
CA LEU A 253 -11.94 32.72 -17.41
C LEU A 253 -10.71 31.80 -17.25
N PHE A 254 -9.62 32.09 -17.96
CA PHE A 254 -8.41 31.24 -17.88
C PHE A 254 -7.69 31.33 -16.54
N PRO A 255 -7.51 32.52 -15.91
CA PRO A 255 -6.96 32.60 -14.55
C PRO A 255 -7.80 31.84 -13.51
N ALA A 256 -9.14 31.88 -13.61
CA ALA A 256 -10.03 31.14 -12.71
C ALA A 256 -9.97 29.62 -12.92
N LEU A 257 -9.66 29.17 -14.14
CA LEU A 257 -9.52 27.75 -14.48
C LEU A 257 -8.14 27.19 -14.11
N LEU A 258 -7.09 28.02 -14.16
CA LEU A 258 -5.70 27.60 -14.01
C LEU A 258 -5.47 26.83 -12.70
N GLY A 259 -5.78 27.42 -11.55
CA GLY A 259 -5.59 26.77 -10.23
C GLY A 259 -6.35 25.44 -10.08
N PRO A 260 -7.68 25.42 -10.27
CA PRO A 260 -8.47 24.19 -10.22
C PRO A 260 -7.98 23.10 -11.19
N SER A 261 -7.50 23.47 -12.38
CA SER A 261 -6.97 22.50 -13.34
C SER A 261 -5.69 21.82 -12.85
N GLN A 262 -4.86 22.50 -12.05
CA GLN A 262 -3.68 21.89 -11.42
C GLN A 262 -4.10 20.79 -10.45
N LEU A 263 -5.08 21.06 -9.58
CA LEU A 263 -5.49 20.12 -8.53
C LEU A 263 -6.36 18.96 -9.03
N LEU A 264 -7.23 19.22 -10.02
CA LEU A 264 -8.28 18.28 -10.45
C LEU A 264 -7.99 17.59 -11.80
N MET A 265 -7.03 18.05 -12.59
CA MET A 265 -6.73 17.43 -13.88
C MET A 265 -5.24 17.13 -14.05
N PHE A 266 -4.38 18.16 -14.07
CA PHE A 266 -2.97 17.98 -14.40
C PHE A 266 -2.18 17.30 -13.27
N GLY A 267 -2.45 17.62 -12.01
CA GLY A 267 -1.84 16.98 -10.85
C GLY A 267 -2.18 15.49 -10.75
N PRO A 268 -3.46 15.10 -10.70
CA PRO A 268 -3.87 13.69 -10.69
C PRO A 268 -3.36 12.93 -11.91
N TRP A 269 -3.40 13.54 -13.11
CA TRP A 269 -2.84 12.94 -14.32
C TRP A 269 -1.34 12.68 -14.18
N THR A 270 -0.58 13.67 -13.71
CA THR A 270 0.88 13.54 -13.56
C THR A 270 1.21 12.41 -12.59
N VAL A 271 0.53 12.36 -11.43
CA VAL A 271 0.71 11.29 -10.44
C VAL A 271 0.37 9.91 -11.03
N HIS A 272 -0.77 9.77 -11.71
CA HIS A 272 -1.15 8.50 -12.34
C HIS A 272 -0.18 8.10 -13.46
N ALA A 273 0.17 9.03 -14.35
CA ALA A 273 1.01 8.77 -15.52
C ALA A 273 2.44 8.39 -15.16
N THR A 274 3.00 8.93 -14.05
CA THR A 274 4.33 8.54 -13.57
C THR A 274 4.31 7.29 -12.69
N ASN A 275 3.13 6.79 -12.30
CA ASN A 275 2.96 5.62 -11.42
C ASN A 275 1.95 4.62 -12.00
N ARG A 276 1.92 4.43 -13.33
CA ARG A 276 0.90 3.63 -14.02
C ARG A 276 0.82 2.19 -13.50
N THR A 277 1.93 1.63 -13.04
CA THR A 277 2.03 0.28 -12.51
C THR A 277 1.32 0.11 -11.17
N GLU A 278 1.13 1.18 -10.40
CA GLU A 278 0.43 1.16 -9.10
C GLU A 278 -1.10 1.13 -9.25
N PHE A 279 -1.62 1.49 -10.43
CA PHE A 279 -3.07 1.53 -10.69
C PHE A 279 -3.51 0.40 -11.63
N LEU A 280 -4.60 -0.28 -11.28
CA LEU A 280 -5.21 -1.34 -12.10
C LEU A 280 -6.10 -0.80 -13.22
N VAL A 281 -6.38 0.50 -13.23
CA VAL A 281 -7.28 1.13 -14.19
C VAL A 281 -6.67 2.38 -14.79
N SER A 282 -7.18 2.77 -15.94
CA SER A 282 -6.76 4.00 -16.60
C SER A 282 -7.18 5.23 -15.81
N PHE A 283 -6.44 6.33 -15.99
CA PHE A 283 -6.81 7.63 -15.44
C PHE A 283 -8.26 8.01 -15.77
N TRP A 284 -8.69 7.77 -17.02
CA TRP A 284 -10.02 8.12 -17.50
C TRP A 284 -11.14 7.27 -16.91
N SER A 285 -10.84 6.12 -16.30
CA SER A 285 -11.79 5.34 -15.52
C SER A 285 -12.05 5.94 -14.13
N LEU A 286 -11.08 6.69 -13.61
CA LEU A 286 -11.11 7.33 -12.29
C LEU A 286 -11.66 8.77 -12.39
N ALA A 287 -11.16 9.55 -13.36
CA ALA A 287 -11.42 10.99 -13.50
C ALA A 287 -12.89 11.42 -13.45
N PRO A 288 -13.87 10.70 -14.04
CA PRO A 288 -15.27 11.11 -13.99
C PRO A 288 -15.84 11.29 -12.57
N ARG A 289 -15.23 10.69 -11.54
CA ARG A 289 -15.68 10.83 -10.15
C ARG A 289 -15.42 12.22 -9.56
N TRP A 290 -14.42 12.94 -10.04
CA TRP A 290 -14.06 14.27 -9.51
C TRP A 290 -13.93 15.36 -10.56
N LEU A 291 -13.62 15.04 -11.81
CA LEU A 291 -13.28 16.03 -12.84
C LEU A 291 -14.46 16.97 -13.14
N TRP A 292 -15.70 16.50 -12.94
CA TRP A 292 -16.89 17.33 -13.04
C TRP A 292 -16.87 18.53 -12.07
N LEU A 293 -16.14 18.46 -10.96
CA LEU A 293 -15.96 19.57 -10.00
C LEU A 293 -15.20 20.75 -10.59
N LEU A 294 -14.42 20.54 -11.65
CA LEU A 294 -13.63 21.59 -12.31
C LEU A 294 -14.53 22.74 -12.80
N GLY A 295 -15.67 22.41 -13.42
CA GLY A 295 -16.63 23.37 -13.97
C GLY A 295 -17.25 24.27 -12.89
N PRO A 296 -17.91 23.70 -11.87
CA PRO A 296 -18.50 24.48 -10.76
C PRO A 296 -17.47 25.32 -10.01
N ILE A 297 -16.27 24.80 -9.74
CA ILE A 297 -15.24 25.54 -9.00
C ILE A 297 -14.70 26.70 -9.83
N ALA A 298 -14.28 26.46 -11.08
CA ALA A 298 -13.78 27.52 -11.96
C ALA A 298 -14.88 28.54 -12.29
N GLY A 299 -16.12 28.07 -12.51
CA GLY A 299 -17.29 28.92 -12.72
C GLY A 299 -17.60 29.81 -11.52
N GLY A 300 -17.51 29.28 -10.30
CA GLY A 300 -17.66 30.05 -9.06
C GLY A 300 -16.59 31.12 -8.90
N LEU A 301 -15.31 30.77 -9.16
CA LEU A 301 -14.20 31.72 -9.12
C LEU A 301 -14.35 32.83 -10.19
N ALA A 302 -14.79 32.49 -11.39
CA ALA A 302 -15.05 33.45 -12.46
C ALA A 302 -16.24 34.36 -12.13
N ALA A 303 -17.34 33.80 -11.63
CA ALA A 303 -18.54 34.54 -11.24
C ALA A 303 -18.23 35.54 -10.12
N LEU A 304 -17.43 35.13 -9.11
CA LEU A 304 -16.96 36.03 -8.07
C LEU A 304 -16.15 37.19 -8.66
N GLY A 305 -15.26 36.93 -9.61
CA GLY A 305 -14.52 38.00 -10.30
C GLY A 305 -15.45 38.99 -11.00
N ILE A 306 -16.43 38.49 -11.75
CA ILE A 306 -17.34 39.33 -12.53
C ILE A 306 -18.11 40.34 -11.66
N VAL A 307 -18.49 39.96 -10.43
CA VAL A 307 -19.25 40.84 -9.52
C VAL A 307 -18.40 41.81 -8.71
N LEU A 308 -17.08 41.65 -8.70
CA LEU A 308 -16.22 42.54 -7.94
C LEU A 308 -16.19 43.95 -8.57
N PRO A 309 -16.09 45.01 -7.75
CA PRO A 309 -15.83 46.35 -8.24
C PRO A 309 -14.53 46.39 -9.06
N GLU A 310 -14.43 47.29 -10.05
CA GLU A 310 -13.29 47.34 -10.99
C GLU A 310 -11.90 47.40 -10.30
N ARG A 311 -11.81 48.15 -9.19
CA ARG A 311 -10.63 48.23 -8.33
C ARG A 311 -10.17 46.87 -7.76
N TRP A 312 -11.11 45.98 -7.48
CA TRP A 312 -10.85 44.66 -6.89
C TRP A 312 -10.80 43.56 -7.94
N PHE A 313 -11.56 43.70 -9.04
CA PHE A 313 -11.48 42.79 -10.18
C PHE A 313 -10.04 42.62 -10.66
N THR A 314 -9.35 43.75 -10.82
CA THR A 314 -7.95 43.77 -11.30
C THR A 314 -7.01 42.98 -10.39
N ARG A 315 -7.09 43.22 -9.08
CA ARG A 315 -6.28 42.54 -8.07
C ARG A 315 -6.66 41.07 -7.93
N TYR A 316 -7.94 40.76 -8.03
CA TYR A 316 -8.47 39.40 -7.94
C TYR A 316 -8.00 38.52 -9.10
N VAL A 317 -8.07 39.02 -10.34
CA VAL A 317 -7.54 38.29 -11.51
C VAL A 317 -6.04 38.04 -11.36
N ALA A 318 -5.28 39.05 -10.92
CA ALA A 318 -3.85 38.89 -10.68
C ALA A 318 -3.54 37.86 -9.56
N ALA A 319 -4.35 37.84 -8.49
CA ALA A 319 -4.24 36.83 -7.43
C ALA A 319 -4.58 35.42 -7.92
N LEU A 320 -5.66 35.24 -8.70
CA LEU A 320 -6.03 33.95 -9.29
C LEU A 320 -4.91 33.40 -10.18
N TRP A 321 -4.36 34.27 -11.04
CA TRP A 321 -3.23 33.90 -11.88
C TRP A 321 -2.01 33.51 -11.04
N ALA A 322 -1.66 34.29 -10.02
CA ALA A 322 -0.54 34.00 -9.14
C ALA A 322 -0.72 32.66 -8.40
N VAL A 323 -1.90 32.39 -7.84
CA VAL A 323 -2.22 31.11 -7.20
C VAL A 323 -2.10 29.95 -8.18
N GLY A 324 -2.65 30.10 -9.40
CA GLY A 324 -2.56 29.05 -10.42
C GLY A 324 -1.13 28.75 -10.86
N VAL A 325 -0.29 29.79 -11.04
CA VAL A 325 1.14 29.64 -11.34
C VAL A 325 1.89 29.04 -10.16
N LEU A 326 1.62 29.49 -8.93
CA LEU A 326 2.27 28.96 -7.72
C LEU A 326 1.92 27.50 -7.47
N LEU A 327 0.67 27.08 -7.70
CA LEU A 327 0.30 25.66 -7.69
C LEU A 327 1.11 24.88 -8.72
N TRP A 328 1.19 25.39 -9.96
CA TRP A 328 1.99 24.75 -11.01
C TRP A 328 3.48 24.65 -10.62
N VAL A 329 4.07 25.74 -10.09
CA VAL A 329 5.46 25.76 -9.61
C VAL A 329 5.66 24.77 -8.46
N GLN A 330 4.77 24.75 -7.47
CA GLN A 330 4.84 23.86 -6.31
C GLN A 330 4.79 22.40 -6.75
N GLY A 331 3.83 22.05 -7.62
CA GLY A 331 3.58 20.69 -8.06
C GLY A 331 4.53 20.19 -9.15
N ASN A 332 5.37 21.03 -9.76
CA ASN A 332 6.24 20.61 -10.86
C ASN A 332 7.72 20.97 -10.68
N LEU A 333 8.04 22.06 -9.97
CA LEU A 333 9.42 22.54 -9.79
C LEU A 333 9.91 22.36 -8.35
N LEU A 334 9.05 22.55 -7.35
CA LEU A 334 9.43 22.49 -5.93
C LEU A 334 9.14 21.13 -5.28
N VAL A 335 8.91 20.09 -6.10
CA VAL A 335 8.57 18.75 -5.62
C VAL A 335 9.71 18.20 -4.75
N GLY A 336 9.46 18.11 -3.44
CA GLY A 336 10.41 17.54 -2.49
C GLY A 336 10.47 16.02 -2.57
N ASN A 337 11.64 15.46 -2.29
CA ASN A 337 11.81 14.01 -2.14
C ASN A 337 11.60 13.62 -0.66
N TYR A 338 10.35 13.31 -0.34
CA TYR A 338 9.91 12.89 1.00
C TYR A 338 10.13 11.40 1.28
N GLY A 339 10.65 10.63 0.33
CA GLY A 339 10.77 9.16 0.41
C GLY A 339 9.69 8.43 -0.39
N LEU A 340 9.67 7.11 -0.24
CA LEU A 340 8.67 6.22 -0.85
C LEU A 340 7.46 6.06 0.07
N LEU A 341 6.31 5.71 -0.50
CA LEU A 341 5.11 5.34 0.25
C LEU A 341 5.07 3.82 0.46
N ASP A 342 6.03 3.32 1.22
CA ASP A 342 6.24 1.88 1.49
C ASP A 342 5.66 1.43 2.84
N GLY A 343 4.95 2.29 3.56
CA GLY A 343 4.37 1.97 4.87
C GLY A 343 5.25 2.32 6.07
N ALA A 344 6.52 2.73 5.87
CA ALA A 344 7.41 3.16 6.96
C ALA A 344 7.12 4.58 7.50
N GLY A 345 6.16 5.29 6.90
CA GLY A 345 5.85 6.68 7.22
C GLY A 345 6.71 7.69 6.43
N LEU A 346 6.25 8.95 6.34
CA LEU A 346 7.03 10.04 5.73
C LEU A 346 7.74 10.91 6.77
N ASP A 347 9.04 11.10 6.61
CA ASP A 347 9.80 12.08 7.41
C ASP A 347 9.64 13.50 6.83
N LEU A 348 8.56 14.16 7.24
CA LEU A 348 8.33 15.57 6.90
C LEU A 348 9.34 16.50 7.63
N ALA A 349 9.84 16.11 8.81
CA ALA A 349 10.68 16.97 9.64
C ALA A 349 12.04 17.27 8.99
N SER A 350 12.63 16.32 8.26
CA SER A 350 13.86 16.55 7.47
C SER A 350 13.75 17.68 6.44
N HIS A 351 12.53 18.07 6.08
CA HIS A 351 12.24 19.11 5.10
C HIS A 351 11.63 20.39 5.72
N ALA A 352 11.61 20.52 7.05
CA ALA A 352 11.00 21.65 7.76
C ALA A 352 11.54 23.03 7.33
N TRP A 353 12.80 23.11 6.86
CA TRP A 353 13.39 24.36 6.34
C TRP A 353 12.62 24.94 5.13
N ARG A 354 11.85 24.11 4.42
CA ARG A 354 11.03 24.53 3.28
C ARG A 354 9.82 25.36 3.70
N ALA A 355 9.28 25.15 4.90
CA ALA A 355 8.11 25.84 5.40
C ALA A 355 8.20 27.37 5.25
N PRO A 356 9.19 28.07 5.87
CA PRO A 356 9.28 29.52 5.76
C PRO A 356 9.61 29.99 4.33
N ALA A 357 10.39 29.22 3.57
CA ALA A 357 10.76 29.56 2.20
C ALA A 357 9.56 29.51 1.24
N GLU A 358 8.79 28.41 1.29
CA GLU A 358 7.58 28.21 0.49
C GLU A 358 6.48 29.19 0.93
N ALA A 359 6.27 29.41 2.24
CA ALA A 359 5.33 30.43 2.73
C ALA A 359 5.69 31.84 2.24
N GLY A 360 6.97 32.21 2.29
CA GLY A 360 7.48 33.47 1.76
C GLY A 360 7.25 33.63 0.26
N LEU A 361 7.48 32.57 -0.52
CA LEU A 361 7.20 32.54 -1.97
C LEU A 361 5.72 32.73 -2.27
N TRP A 362 4.83 32.05 -1.54
CA TRP A 362 3.39 32.15 -1.74
C TRP A 362 2.84 33.53 -1.37
N ILE A 363 3.18 34.02 -0.17
CA ILE A 363 2.74 35.35 0.30
C ILE A 363 3.33 36.46 -0.57
N GLY A 364 4.64 36.38 -0.86
CA GLY A 364 5.34 37.34 -1.69
C GLY A 364 4.87 37.34 -3.14
N GLY A 365 4.66 36.17 -3.74
CA GLY A 365 4.20 36.01 -5.12
C GLY A 365 2.77 36.55 -5.33
N ILE A 366 1.84 36.21 -4.42
CA ILE A 366 0.47 36.75 -4.46
C ILE A 366 0.48 38.26 -4.17
N GLY A 367 1.25 38.69 -3.17
CA GLY A 367 1.42 40.11 -2.81
C GLY A 367 1.96 40.94 -3.99
N LEU A 368 3.03 40.50 -4.62
CA LEU A 368 3.64 41.20 -5.76
C LEU A 368 2.70 41.23 -6.98
N ALA A 369 2.03 40.12 -7.29
CA ALA A 369 1.07 40.07 -8.40
C ALA A 369 -0.10 41.03 -8.16
N THR A 370 -0.61 41.12 -6.93
CA THR A 370 -1.69 42.04 -6.58
C THR A 370 -1.25 43.50 -6.54
N LEU A 371 0.00 43.79 -6.13
CA LEU A 371 0.59 45.13 -6.21
C LEU A 371 0.79 45.59 -7.66
N LEU A 372 1.23 44.68 -8.54
CA LEU A 372 1.45 44.92 -9.98
C LEU A 372 0.23 44.57 -10.85
N ALA A 373 -0.96 44.50 -10.27
CA ALA A 373 -2.14 43.93 -10.91
C ALA A 373 -2.49 44.54 -12.29
N GLY A 374 -2.22 45.84 -12.50
CA GLY A 374 -2.44 46.50 -13.79
C GLY A 374 -1.56 45.99 -14.93
N ALA A 375 -0.31 45.62 -14.63
CA ALA A 375 0.59 45.01 -15.61
C ALA A 375 0.26 43.53 -15.80
N VAL A 376 0.04 42.80 -14.70
CA VAL A 376 -0.27 41.37 -14.69
C VAL A 376 -1.54 41.07 -15.49
N MET A 377 -2.60 41.86 -15.33
CA MET A 377 -3.88 41.61 -16.04
C MET A 377 -3.78 41.64 -17.56
N ARG A 378 -2.78 42.31 -18.15
CA ARG A 378 -2.61 42.34 -19.61
C ARG A 378 -2.11 41.00 -20.15
N ALA A 379 -1.30 40.29 -19.36
CA ALA A 379 -0.69 39.03 -19.76
C ALA A 379 -1.40 37.80 -19.17
N ALA A 380 -1.98 37.92 -17.97
CA ALA A 380 -2.52 36.80 -17.20
C ALA A 380 -3.49 35.88 -17.97
N PRO A 381 -4.46 36.38 -18.77
CA PRO A 381 -5.37 35.49 -19.49
C PRO A 381 -4.64 34.64 -20.54
N LEU A 382 -3.78 35.27 -21.34
CA LEU A 382 -3.00 34.59 -22.36
C LEU A 382 -1.96 33.65 -21.74
N ALA A 383 -1.24 34.10 -20.70
CA ALA A 383 -0.26 33.28 -20.00
C ALA A 383 -0.90 32.04 -19.36
N SER A 384 -2.08 32.19 -18.74
CA SER A 384 -2.86 31.06 -18.22
C SER A 384 -3.24 30.09 -19.33
N ALA A 385 -3.78 30.61 -20.44
CA ALA A 385 -4.19 29.79 -21.58
C ALA A 385 -3.01 29.04 -22.21
N LEU A 386 -1.86 29.71 -22.39
CA LEU A 386 -0.63 29.10 -22.92
C LEU A 386 -0.07 28.03 -22.00
N LEU A 387 -0.01 28.29 -20.69
CA LEU A 387 0.46 27.31 -19.71
C LEU A 387 -0.47 26.09 -19.64
N MET A 388 -1.78 26.30 -19.73
CA MET A 388 -2.74 25.20 -19.80
C MET A 388 -2.65 24.44 -21.12
N ALA A 389 -2.47 25.13 -22.25
CA ALA A 389 -2.32 24.50 -23.56
C ALA A 389 -1.03 23.68 -23.63
N LEU A 390 0.07 24.16 -23.04
CA LEU A 390 1.32 23.42 -22.93
C LEU A 390 1.14 22.14 -22.10
N GLN A 391 0.48 22.23 -20.94
CA GLN A 391 0.20 21.05 -20.12
C GLN A 391 -0.77 20.07 -20.80
N ALA A 392 -1.78 20.58 -21.50
CA ALA A 392 -2.68 19.75 -22.31
C ALA A 392 -1.93 19.05 -23.46
N ALA A 393 -1.00 19.75 -24.11
CA ALA A 393 -0.13 19.14 -25.12
C ALA A 393 0.75 18.03 -24.51
N VAL A 394 1.33 18.24 -23.33
CA VAL A 394 2.09 17.21 -22.59
C VAL A 394 1.20 16.03 -22.17
N LEU A 395 -0.06 16.27 -21.83
CA LEU A 395 -1.03 15.23 -21.52
C LEU A 395 -1.40 14.38 -22.76
N LEU A 396 -1.46 15.02 -23.94
CA LEU A 396 -1.80 14.37 -25.22
C LEU A 396 -0.58 13.76 -25.95
N LEU A 397 0.63 14.24 -25.67
CA LEU A 397 1.89 13.81 -26.31
C LEU A 397 2.17 12.31 -26.14
N PRO A 398 2.05 11.69 -24.95
CA PRO A 398 2.21 10.24 -24.79
C PRO A 398 1.24 9.44 -25.66
N ALA A 399 0.00 9.90 -25.86
CA ALA A 399 -0.96 9.22 -26.74
C ALA A 399 -0.63 9.36 -28.24
N ALA A 400 0.05 10.44 -28.62
CA ALA A 400 0.45 10.72 -30.01
C ALA A 400 1.82 10.12 -30.40
N VAL A 401 2.72 9.93 -29.42
CA VAL A 401 4.13 9.55 -29.63
C VAL A 401 4.44 8.13 -29.15
N ALA A 402 3.63 7.52 -28.27
CA ALA A 402 3.81 6.12 -27.84
C ALA A 402 4.01 5.15 -29.03
N PRO A 403 3.21 5.19 -30.11
CA PRO A 403 3.40 4.27 -31.25
C PRO A 403 4.73 4.44 -32.01
N ALA A 404 5.44 5.56 -31.82
CA ALA A 404 6.72 5.88 -32.45
C ALA A 404 7.91 5.62 -31.52
N VAL A 405 7.75 5.78 -30.21
CA VAL A 405 8.75 5.43 -29.19
C VAL A 405 8.85 3.91 -29.03
N ASP A 406 7.72 3.19 -29.01
CA ASP A 406 7.69 1.72 -28.94
C ASP A 406 8.35 1.06 -30.16
N ARG A 407 8.35 1.75 -31.31
CA ARG A 407 9.05 1.34 -32.53
C ARG A 407 10.55 1.65 -32.53
N ALA A 408 11.00 2.58 -31.69
CA ALA A 408 12.39 3.05 -31.65
C ALA A 408 13.16 2.53 -30.42
N SER A 409 12.49 2.10 -29.36
CA SER A 409 13.11 1.46 -28.20
C SER A 409 13.42 -0.01 -28.47
N THR A 410 14.69 -0.38 -28.42
CA THR A 410 15.15 -1.80 -28.37
C THR A 410 15.07 -2.40 -26.97
N LEU A 411 14.73 -1.57 -25.96
CA LEU A 411 14.33 -2.06 -24.65
C LEU A 411 12.91 -2.62 -24.81
N PRO A 412 12.65 -3.90 -24.48
CA PRO A 412 11.28 -4.34 -24.36
C PRO A 412 10.65 -3.45 -23.29
N THR A 413 9.69 -2.64 -23.69
CA THR A 413 8.69 -2.05 -22.82
C THR A 413 7.88 -3.21 -22.26
N THR A 414 8.46 -4.02 -21.36
CA THR A 414 7.76 -5.08 -20.60
C THR A 414 6.72 -4.51 -19.63
N TRP A 415 6.33 -3.25 -19.83
CA TRP A 415 5.45 -2.44 -19.02
C TRP A 415 4.34 -1.79 -19.87
N GLU A 416 4.25 -2.14 -21.16
CA GLU A 416 3.10 -1.84 -22.03
C GLU A 416 1.90 -2.72 -21.66
N GLY A 417 0.77 -2.09 -21.32
CA GLY A 417 -0.55 -2.72 -21.15
C GLY A 417 -0.62 -3.62 -19.91
N ASP A 418 -1.36 -3.28 -18.87
CA ASP A 418 -2.81 -3.40 -18.93
C ASP A 418 -3.40 -2.68 -17.73
N THR A 419 -4.19 -1.65 -18.01
CA THR A 419 -5.20 -1.15 -17.09
C THR A 419 -6.40 -2.10 -17.06
N ASP A 420 -6.16 -3.40 -16.81
CA ASP A 420 -7.21 -4.38 -16.65
C ASP A 420 -7.38 -4.68 -15.17
N TRP A 421 -8.32 -3.97 -14.58
CA TRP A 421 -9.05 -4.54 -13.46
C TRP A 421 -9.53 -5.92 -13.89
N GLN A 422 -9.08 -6.96 -13.18
CA GLN A 422 -9.50 -8.33 -13.41
C GLN A 422 -10.32 -8.78 -12.21
N LEU A 423 -11.43 -9.46 -12.48
CA LEU A 423 -12.04 -10.30 -11.45
C LEU A 423 -11.10 -11.48 -11.20
N PRO A 424 -11.03 -12.02 -9.98
CA PRO A 424 -10.29 -13.24 -9.72
C PRO A 424 -10.75 -14.35 -10.70
N PRO A 425 -9.90 -14.82 -11.60
CA PRO A 425 -10.30 -15.85 -12.56
C PRO A 425 -10.48 -17.19 -11.84
N GLU A 426 -11.39 -18.04 -12.32
CA GLU A 426 -11.71 -19.32 -11.65
C GLU A 426 -10.46 -20.20 -11.46
N GLY A 427 -9.55 -20.19 -12.43
CA GLY A 427 -8.33 -20.98 -12.43
C GLY A 427 -7.46 -20.83 -11.18
N ILE A 428 -7.43 -19.68 -10.50
CA ILE A 428 -6.61 -19.52 -9.27
C ILE A 428 -7.14 -20.32 -8.08
N TYR A 429 -8.42 -20.73 -8.11
CA TYR A 429 -9.04 -21.55 -7.08
C TYR A 429 -8.95 -23.05 -7.39
N GLU A 430 -8.50 -23.40 -8.59
CA GLU A 430 -8.50 -24.78 -9.08
C GLU A 430 -7.20 -25.51 -8.72
N LEU A 431 -7.34 -26.61 -8.00
CA LEU A 431 -6.26 -27.53 -7.65
C LEU A 431 -6.42 -28.88 -8.35
N SER A 432 -5.31 -29.60 -8.45
CA SER A 432 -5.26 -30.98 -8.89
C SER A 432 -5.85 -31.91 -7.84
N ARG A 433 -6.54 -32.95 -8.29
CA ARG A 433 -6.98 -34.09 -7.47
C ARG A 433 -5.83 -35.00 -7.07
N THR A 434 -4.71 -34.96 -7.81
CA THR A 434 -3.65 -35.96 -7.69
C THR A 434 -2.39 -35.38 -7.07
N ARG A 435 -1.96 -34.18 -7.49
CA ARG A 435 -0.67 -33.62 -7.07
C ARG A 435 -0.64 -32.10 -7.12
N ASN A 436 -0.41 -31.46 -5.98
CA ASN A 436 -0.29 -30.01 -5.86
C ASN A 436 1.01 -29.60 -5.14
N ILE A 437 1.59 -28.50 -5.57
CA ILE A 437 2.62 -27.77 -4.82
C ILE A 437 2.11 -26.35 -4.61
N ILE A 438 1.91 -25.94 -3.37
CA ILE A 438 1.50 -24.58 -3.02
C ILE A 438 2.68 -23.88 -2.35
N HIS A 439 3.13 -22.78 -2.95
CA HIS A 439 4.20 -21.94 -2.45
C HIS A 439 3.62 -20.60 -2.02
N ILE A 440 3.58 -20.34 -0.72
CA ILE A 440 3.03 -19.14 -0.11
C ILE A 440 4.19 -18.27 0.35
N VAL A 441 4.31 -17.06 -0.21
CA VAL A 441 5.29 -16.06 0.18
C VAL A 441 4.58 -14.99 1.01
N LEU A 442 4.95 -14.88 2.28
CA LEU A 442 4.51 -13.85 3.21
C LEU A 442 5.59 -12.76 3.26
N ASP A 443 5.30 -11.57 2.77
CA ASP A 443 6.29 -10.49 2.61
C ASP A 443 6.83 -10.00 3.97
N MET A 444 8.15 -9.86 4.07
CA MET A 444 8.84 -9.27 5.22
C MET A 444 8.58 -9.99 6.56
N PHE A 445 8.50 -11.34 6.55
CA PHE A 445 8.23 -12.17 7.73
C PHE A 445 9.51 -12.87 8.23
N PRO A 446 10.13 -12.39 9.32
CA PRO A 446 11.33 -13.00 9.87
C PRO A 446 11.08 -14.37 10.51
N ALA A 447 12.05 -15.27 10.38
CA ALA A 447 12.02 -16.59 11.01
C ALA A 447 11.89 -16.53 12.54
N HIS A 448 12.49 -15.54 13.20
CA HIS A 448 12.44 -15.41 14.66
C HIS A 448 11.03 -15.07 15.18
N ALA A 449 10.25 -14.30 14.42
CA ALA A 449 8.86 -13.97 14.78
C ALA A 449 7.98 -15.21 14.65
N PHE A 450 8.11 -15.98 13.57
CA PHE A 450 7.40 -17.26 13.42
C PHE A 450 7.78 -18.24 14.54
N ALA A 451 9.08 -18.34 14.88
CA ALA A 451 9.54 -19.18 15.99
C ALA A 451 8.91 -18.79 17.32
N GLY A 452 8.79 -17.48 17.61
CA GLY A 452 8.13 -16.97 18.80
C GLY A 452 6.64 -17.31 18.85
N ILE A 453 5.92 -17.10 17.74
CA ILE A 453 4.50 -17.42 17.62
C ILE A 453 4.26 -18.93 17.77
N ALA A 454 4.99 -19.75 17.01
CA ALA A 454 4.85 -21.21 17.04
C ALA A 454 5.26 -21.82 18.39
N ALA A 455 6.18 -21.20 19.14
CA ALA A 455 6.53 -21.63 20.49
C ALA A 455 5.46 -21.24 21.51
N ALA A 456 4.85 -20.06 21.39
CA ALA A 456 3.79 -19.60 22.28
C ALA A 456 2.51 -20.47 22.16
N ASP A 457 2.15 -20.84 20.94
CA ASP A 457 0.90 -21.55 20.63
C ASP A 457 1.16 -23.01 20.22
N ARG A 458 2.21 -23.62 20.78
CA ARG A 458 2.79 -24.87 20.27
C ARG A 458 1.82 -26.05 20.10
N PRO A 459 0.92 -26.35 21.05
CA PRO A 459 -0.04 -27.44 20.88
C PRO A 459 -0.93 -27.27 19.64
N ALA A 460 -1.39 -26.04 19.37
CA ALA A 460 -2.20 -25.76 18.18
C ALA A 460 -1.36 -25.92 16.90
N PHE A 461 -0.12 -25.40 16.89
CA PHE A 461 0.77 -25.56 15.73
C PHE A 461 1.14 -27.02 15.43
N ASP A 462 1.27 -27.88 16.43
CA ASP A 462 1.57 -29.30 16.21
C ASP A 462 0.45 -30.02 15.44
N ASP A 463 -0.79 -29.59 15.61
CA ASP A 463 -1.95 -30.13 14.90
C ASP A 463 -2.21 -29.36 13.58
N ASP A 464 -2.28 -28.04 13.65
CA ASP A 464 -2.65 -27.16 12.53
C ASP A 464 -1.57 -27.08 11.45
N TRP A 465 -0.31 -27.27 11.82
CA TRP A 465 0.84 -27.31 10.90
C TRP A 465 1.43 -28.73 10.80
N SER A 466 0.57 -29.74 10.87
CA SER A 466 1.00 -31.13 10.85
C SER A 466 1.89 -31.48 9.65
N GLY A 467 3.05 -32.11 9.90
CA GLY A 467 3.98 -32.55 8.87
C GLY A 467 4.88 -31.46 8.28
N PHE A 468 4.78 -30.21 8.75
CA PHE A 468 5.73 -29.16 8.40
C PHE A 468 7.08 -29.35 9.10
N THR A 469 8.15 -28.91 8.43
CA THR A 469 9.47 -28.64 9.01
C THR A 469 9.78 -27.16 8.89
N PHE A 470 9.93 -26.47 10.01
CA PHE A 470 10.38 -25.08 10.10
C PHE A 470 11.92 -25.00 10.18
N PHE A 471 12.52 -24.17 9.33
CA PHE A 471 13.98 -24.02 9.22
C PHE A 471 14.46 -22.75 9.93
N THR A 472 14.98 -22.89 11.14
CA THR A 472 15.44 -21.80 12.02
C THR A 472 16.71 -21.12 11.52
N ASN A 473 17.52 -21.83 10.74
CA ASN A 473 18.77 -21.34 10.18
C ASN A 473 18.62 -21.14 8.66
N HIS A 474 17.56 -20.44 8.24
CA HIS A 474 17.35 -20.06 6.85
C HIS A 474 17.97 -18.69 6.56
N LEU A 475 18.72 -18.55 5.47
CA LEU A 475 19.34 -17.30 5.03
C LEU A 475 18.66 -16.77 3.76
N GLY A 476 18.24 -15.51 3.79
CA GLY A 476 17.77 -14.77 2.61
C GLY A 476 18.91 -14.50 1.61
N ALA A 477 18.58 -13.93 0.45
CA ALA A 477 19.60 -13.50 -0.51
C ALA A 477 19.79 -11.98 -0.51
N PHE A 478 18.72 -11.21 -0.27
CA PHE A 478 18.69 -9.76 -0.37
C PHE A 478 17.74 -9.17 0.69
N PRO A 479 17.84 -7.86 1.00
CA PRO A 479 16.96 -7.18 1.96
C PRO A 479 15.61 -6.73 1.38
N THR A 480 15.35 -6.88 0.07
CA THR A 480 14.05 -6.48 -0.51
C THR A 480 13.52 -7.46 -1.55
N THR A 481 12.19 -7.46 -1.70
CA THR A 481 11.41 -8.28 -2.64
C THR A 481 11.96 -8.29 -4.05
N LYS A 482 12.36 -7.10 -4.56
CA LYS A 482 12.83 -6.90 -5.94
C LYS A 482 13.91 -7.92 -6.31
N ALA A 483 14.90 -8.14 -5.46
CA ALA A 483 16.01 -9.06 -5.71
C ALA A 483 15.81 -10.44 -5.08
N SER A 484 15.10 -10.55 -3.96
CA SER A 484 14.82 -11.82 -3.29
C SER A 484 13.93 -12.75 -4.12
N MET A 485 12.88 -12.24 -4.76
CA MET A 485 11.95 -13.07 -5.55
C MET A 485 12.62 -13.77 -6.74
N PRO A 486 13.41 -13.09 -7.60
CA PRO A 486 14.18 -13.77 -8.63
C PRO A 486 15.18 -14.79 -8.08
N ALA A 487 15.86 -14.48 -6.96
CA ALA A 487 16.80 -15.41 -6.34
C ALA A 487 16.11 -16.67 -5.81
N MET A 488 14.93 -16.53 -5.21
CA MET A 488 14.06 -17.60 -4.73
C MET A 488 13.61 -18.53 -5.87
N LEU A 489 13.22 -17.98 -7.02
CA LEU A 489 12.62 -18.75 -8.12
C LEU A 489 13.65 -19.33 -9.08
N THR A 490 14.88 -18.81 -9.09
CA THR A 490 15.92 -19.22 -10.05
C THR A 490 17.14 -19.86 -9.37
N GLY A 491 17.37 -19.56 -8.09
CA GLY A 491 18.56 -19.97 -7.35
C GLY A 491 19.79 -19.12 -7.67
N ALA A 492 19.63 -18.02 -8.43
CA ALA A 492 20.72 -17.14 -8.84
C ALA A 492 20.61 -15.78 -8.14
N ALA A 493 21.68 -15.35 -7.48
CA ALA A 493 21.78 -14.01 -6.91
C ALA A 493 22.22 -12.98 -7.98
N TYR A 494 21.62 -11.79 -7.94
CA TYR A 494 22.04 -10.64 -8.75
C TYR A 494 23.37 -10.05 -8.26
N ARG A 495 24.21 -9.58 -9.19
CA ARG A 495 25.61 -9.16 -8.91
C ARG A 495 26.00 -7.80 -9.51
N ASN A 496 25.05 -6.97 -9.98
CA ASN A 496 25.33 -5.70 -10.68
C ASN A 496 26.08 -5.82 -12.04
N GLU A 497 26.22 -7.02 -12.60
CA GLU A 497 26.96 -7.27 -13.86
C GLU A 497 26.20 -6.82 -15.12
N SER A 498 24.88 -6.75 -15.04
CA SER A 498 23.98 -6.28 -16.10
C SER A 498 22.83 -5.50 -15.48
N PRO A 499 22.07 -4.70 -16.25
CA PRO A 499 20.87 -4.09 -15.70
C PRO A 499 19.92 -5.15 -15.12
N PHE A 500 19.24 -4.82 -14.02
CA PHE A 500 18.40 -5.73 -13.26
C PHE A 500 17.27 -6.33 -14.11
N TYR A 501 16.67 -5.51 -14.98
CA TYR A 501 15.63 -5.99 -15.91
C TYR A 501 16.16 -7.03 -16.90
N GLU A 502 17.40 -6.87 -17.38
CA GLU A 502 18.03 -7.88 -18.25
C GLU A 502 18.35 -9.15 -17.48
N PHE A 503 18.85 -9.03 -16.25
CA PHE A 503 19.08 -10.17 -15.38
C PHE A 503 17.79 -10.98 -15.20
N ARG A 504 16.68 -10.31 -14.84
CA ARG A 504 15.37 -10.95 -14.68
C ARG A 504 14.87 -11.59 -15.98
N ALA A 505 14.98 -10.88 -17.10
CA ALA A 505 14.55 -11.40 -18.41
C ALA A 505 15.35 -12.64 -18.84
N ARG A 506 16.68 -12.63 -18.68
CA ARG A 506 17.54 -13.77 -18.98
C ARG A 506 17.24 -14.98 -18.10
N ARG A 507 16.82 -14.74 -16.85
CA ARG A 507 16.49 -15.81 -15.89
C ARG A 507 15.05 -16.32 -15.98
N ALA A 508 14.16 -15.67 -16.72
CA ALA A 508 12.76 -16.08 -16.83
C ALA A 508 12.61 -17.53 -17.33
N ASN A 509 13.40 -17.92 -18.34
CA ASN A 509 13.44 -19.28 -18.90
C ASN A 509 14.39 -20.24 -18.15
N ASP A 510 15.06 -19.76 -17.10
CA ASP A 510 16.03 -20.50 -16.28
C ASP A 510 15.56 -20.45 -14.80
N SER A 511 14.29 -20.80 -14.60
CA SER A 511 13.58 -20.72 -13.32
C SER A 511 12.89 -22.04 -13.00
N VAL A 512 12.57 -22.26 -11.72
CA VAL A 512 11.83 -23.45 -11.27
C VAL A 512 10.44 -23.54 -11.91
N LEU A 513 9.81 -22.39 -12.16
CA LEU A 513 8.49 -22.32 -12.79
C LEU A 513 8.55 -22.85 -14.23
N HIS A 514 9.58 -22.43 -14.98
CA HIS A 514 9.79 -22.91 -16.34
C HIS A 514 10.03 -24.43 -16.34
N ALA A 515 10.87 -24.92 -15.43
CA ALA A 515 11.15 -26.35 -15.29
C ALA A 515 9.89 -27.18 -14.93
N LEU A 516 9.04 -26.69 -14.01
CA LEU A 516 7.78 -27.34 -13.67
C LEU A 516 6.78 -27.32 -14.83
N GLY A 517 6.64 -26.17 -15.49
CA GLY A 517 5.74 -26.01 -16.63
C GLY A 517 6.07 -26.93 -17.81
N GLU A 518 7.36 -27.09 -18.14
CA GLU A 518 7.84 -28.05 -19.15
C GLU A 518 7.52 -29.51 -18.79
N GLN A 519 7.33 -29.82 -17.50
CA GLN A 519 6.91 -31.14 -17.02
C GLN A 519 5.38 -31.28 -16.87
N GLY A 520 4.62 -30.33 -17.41
CA GLY A 520 3.15 -30.40 -17.46
C GLY A 520 2.45 -29.88 -16.21
N TYR A 521 3.16 -29.23 -15.27
CA TYR A 521 2.50 -28.51 -14.18
C TYR A 521 1.71 -27.32 -14.72
N GLN A 522 0.46 -27.23 -14.29
CA GLN A 522 -0.37 -26.04 -14.45
C GLN A 522 0.05 -25.03 -13.39
N LEU A 523 0.56 -23.88 -13.81
CA LEU A 523 1.05 -22.84 -12.92
C LEU A 523 -0.11 -21.92 -12.54
N ARG A 524 -0.22 -21.55 -11.26
CA ARG A 524 -1.05 -20.45 -10.76
C ARG A 524 -0.16 -19.38 -10.15
N TRP A 525 -0.43 -18.12 -10.46
CA TRP A 525 0.38 -16.99 -10.04
C TRP A 525 -0.50 -15.89 -9.47
N VAL A 526 -0.41 -15.72 -8.15
CA VAL A 526 -1.12 -14.66 -7.44
C VAL A 526 -0.12 -13.74 -6.78
N THR A 527 -0.21 -12.44 -7.04
CA THR A 527 0.68 -11.44 -6.44
C THR A 527 0.01 -10.06 -6.36
N PRO A 528 0.27 -9.25 -5.33
CA PRO A 528 -0.13 -7.85 -5.28
C PRO A 528 0.75 -6.95 -6.19
N LEU A 529 1.93 -7.45 -6.60
CA LEU A 529 2.96 -6.67 -7.27
C LEU A 529 2.76 -6.63 -8.79
N GLY A 530 2.41 -5.45 -9.30
CA GLY A 530 2.13 -5.25 -10.74
C GLY A 530 3.31 -5.46 -11.68
N GLY A 531 4.54 -5.26 -11.19
CA GLY A 531 5.77 -5.43 -11.97
C GLY A 531 6.27 -6.87 -12.10
N ASP A 532 5.60 -7.81 -11.42
CA ASP A 532 5.99 -9.23 -11.34
C ASP A 532 5.05 -10.13 -12.15
N ARG A 533 4.50 -9.62 -13.26
CA ARG A 533 3.77 -10.45 -14.21
C ARG A 533 4.76 -11.46 -14.84
N PRO A 534 4.50 -12.77 -14.77
CA PRO A 534 5.32 -13.77 -15.42
C PRO A 534 5.28 -13.59 -16.95
N ALA A 535 6.34 -14.05 -17.63
CA ALA A 535 6.41 -13.98 -19.08
C ALA A 535 5.25 -14.77 -19.72
N PRO A 536 4.52 -14.22 -20.71
CA PRO A 536 3.42 -14.94 -21.38
C PRO A 536 3.84 -16.25 -22.06
N SER A 537 5.13 -16.41 -22.35
CA SER A 537 5.73 -17.63 -22.92
C SER A 537 6.05 -18.70 -21.89
N LEU A 538 5.77 -18.48 -20.60
CA LEU A 538 6.06 -19.45 -19.55
C LEU A 538 5.17 -20.69 -19.72
N PRO A 539 5.75 -21.90 -19.88
CA PRO A 539 4.98 -23.12 -20.03
C PRO A 539 4.07 -23.38 -18.83
N GLY A 540 2.86 -23.89 -19.08
CA GLY A 540 1.89 -24.20 -18.02
C GLY A 540 1.17 -23.01 -17.41
N LEU A 541 1.46 -21.78 -17.86
CA LEU A 541 0.74 -20.57 -17.43
C LEU A 541 -0.23 -20.11 -18.54
N ASP A 542 -1.52 -20.11 -18.23
CA ASP A 542 -2.55 -19.50 -19.06
C ASP A 542 -3.07 -18.17 -18.46
N ALA A 543 -3.91 -17.46 -19.21
CA ALA A 543 -4.46 -16.18 -18.77
C ALA A 543 -5.43 -16.31 -17.58
N SER A 544 -6.07 -17.47 -17.39
CA SER A 544 -6.96 -17.74 -16.24
C SER A 544 -6.21 -18.11 -14.96
N ALA A 545 -4.89 -18.26 -15.05
CA ALA A 545 -4.05 -18.72 -13.97
C ALA A 545 -3.22 -17.62 -13.30
N TRP A 546 -3.42 -16.36 -13.69
CA TRP A 546 -2.74 -15.22 -13.10
C TRP A 546 -3.75 -14.26 -12.47
N TYR A 547 -3.45 -13.76 -11.28
CA TYR A 547 -4.26 -12.74 -10.63
C TYR A 547 -3.41 -11.71 -9.89
N ARG A 548 -3.73 -10.43 -10.10
CA ARG A 548 -3.15 -9.33 -9.33
C ARG A 548 -4.11 -8.91 -8.22
N ILE A 549 -3.69 -9.10 -6.96
CA ILE A 549 -4.51 -8.71 -5.81
C ILE A 549 -4.67 -7.17 -5.80
N PRO A 550 -5.91 -6.64 -5.84
CA PRO A 550 -6.14 -5.20 -5.83
C PRO A 550 -5.91 -4.59 -4.44
N SER A 551 -5.40 -3.34 -4.45
CA SER A 551 -5.29 -2.48 -3.26
C SER A 551 -5.96 -1.14 -3.57
N PRO A 552 -7.11 -0.80 -2.98
CA PRO A 552 -7.83 -1.57 -1.97
C PRO A 552 -8.38 -2.91 -2.50
N TYR A 553 -8.46 -3.91 -1.62
CA TYR A 553 -9.11 -5.19 -1.92
C TYR A 553 -10.64 -5.03 -1.95
N GLY A 554 -11.35 -5.77 -2.80
CA GLY A 554 -12.82 -5.71 -2.87
C GLY A 554 -13.36 -5.53 -4.29
N SER A 555 -14.54 -4.92 -4.42
CA SER A 555 -15.20 -4.80 -5.72
C SER A 555 -14.54 -3.73 -6.60
N ARG A 556 -14.80 -3.81 -7.91
CA ARG A 556 -14.36 -2.77 -8.87
C ARG A 556 -14.87 -1.39 -8.48
N ARG A 557 -16.08 -1.31 -7.93
CA ARG A 557 -16.69 -0.04 -7.51
C ARG A 557 -15.91 0.59 -6.35
N ASP A 558 -15.52 -0.23 -5.39
CA ASP A 558 -14.80 0.21 -4.19
C ASP A 558 -13.40 0.69 -4.59
N TYR A 559 -12.70 -0.13 -5.36
CA TYR A 559 -11.39 0.20 -5.93
C TYR A 559 -11.40 1.54 -6.66
N LEU A 560 -12.33 1.72 -7.61
CA LEU A 560 -12.41 2.96 -8.39
C LEU A 560 -12.70 4.19 -7.51
N SER A 561 -13.46 4.03 -6.43
CA SER A 561 -13.89 5.14 -5.58
C SER A 561 -12.80 5.57 -4.62
N VAL A 562 -12.13 4.61 -3.97
CA VAL A 562 -11.01 4.87 -3.08
C VAL A 562 -9.78 5.32 -3.87
N SER A 563 -9.45 4.69 -5.00
CA SER A 563 -8.32 5.10 -5.85
C SER A 563 -8.50 6.51 -6.43
N ALA A 564 -9.75 6.92 -6.68
CA ALA A 564 -10.06 8.30 -7.07
C ALA A 564 -9.76 9.30 -5.93
N ALA A 565 -10.12 8.95 -4.69
CA ALA A 565 -9.77 9.74 -3.52
C ALA A 565 -8.25 9.78 -3.29
N GLN A 566 -7.56 8.66 -3.47
CA GLN A 566 -6.10 8.55 -3.38
C GLN A 566 -5.39 9.47 -4.37
N LEU A 567 -5.81 9.50 -5.64
CA LEU A 567 -5.22 10.41 -6.63
C LEU A 567 -5.43 11.88 -6.29
N LEU A 568 -6.58 12.22 -5.70
CA LEU A 568 -6.83 13.58 -5.23
C LEU A 568 -5.97 13.93 -4.01
N ASP A 569 -5.85 13.02 -3.04
CA ASP A 569 -4.98 13.21 -1.86
C ASP A 569 -3.52 13.40 -2.27
N LEU A 570 -3.01 12.58 -3.18
CA LEU A 570 -1.65 12.69 -3.72
C LEU A 570 -1.47 13.99 -4.51
N SER A 571 -2.46 14.41 -5.29
CA SER A 571 -2.44 15.68 -6.01
C SER A 571 -2.40 16.87 -5.04
N LEU A 572 -3.26 16.85 -4.01
CA LEU A 572 -3.28 17.87 -2.96
C LEU A 572 -1.96 17.92 -2.21
N PHE A 573 -1.43 16.76 -1.80
CA PHE A 573 -0.15 16.67 -1.11
C PHE A 573 0.97 17.23 -1.99
N ARG A 574 1.02 16.86 -3.28
CA ARG A 574 2.03 17.33 -4.23
C ARG A 574 2.02 18.86 -4.39
N HIS A 575 0.84 19.47 -4.48
CA HIS A 575 0.67 20.91 -4.72
C HIS A 575 0.58 21.74 -3.43
N ALA A 576 0.56 21.11 -2.26
CA ALA A 576 0.57 21.78 -0.98
C ALA A 576 1.97 22.34 -0.65
N PRO A 577 2.06 23.58 -0.11
CA PRO A 577 3.23 24.05 0.63
C PRO A 577 3.55 23.09 1.79
N HIS A 578 4.82 23.03 2.19
CA HIS A 578 5.31 22.10 3.20
C HIS A 578 4.45 22.04 4.48
N ASP A 579 4.05 23.19 5.04
CA ASP A 579 3.24 23.24 6.28
C ASP A 579 1.85 22.60 6.17
N LEU A 580 1.28 22.53 4.96
CA LEU A 580 -0.03 21.92 4.75
C LEU A 580 0.05 20.42 4.48
N LYS A 581 1.26 19.89 4.20
CA LYS A 581 1.45 18.47 3.85
C LYS A 581 1.10 17.54 5.00
N ALA A 582 1.41 17.91 6.24
CA ALA A 582 1.08 17.10 7.42
C ALA A 582 -0.45 16.90 7.54
N GLY A 583 -1.25 17.93 7.28
CA GLY A 583 -2.71 17.85 7.30
C GLY A 583 -3.31 17.01 6.16
N VAL A 584 -2.66 16.97 5.00
CA VAL A 584 -3.09 16.12 3.87
C VAL A 584 -2.65 14.67 4.08
N TYR A 585 -1.43 14.45 4.56
CA TYR A 585 -0.87 13.12 4.80
C TYR A 585 -1.53 12.42 6.00
N ASN A 586 -1.84 13.17 7.05
CA ASN A 586 -2.58 12.70 8.22
C ASN A 586 -2.02 11.37 8.77
N ASP A 587 -0.70 11.35 8.96
CA ASP A 587 0.06 10.19 9.44
C ASP A 587 -0.26 8.90 8.69
N GLY A 588 -0.25 8.97 7.35
CA GLY A 588 -0.48 7.82 6.47
C GLY A 588 -1.96 7.55 6.15
N ARG A 589 -2.91 8.13 6.89
CA ARG A 589 -4.36 7.91 6.63
C ARG A 589 -4.88 8.69 5.45
N TRP A 590 -4.21 9.78 5.08
CA TRP A 590 -4.64 10.73 4.06
C TRP A 590 -5.98 11.45 4.38
N LEU A 591 -6.33 12.42 3.54
CA LEU A 591 -7.46 13.31 3.81
C LEU A 591 -8.78 12.72 3.30
N LEU A 592 -8.87 12.33 2.02
CA LEU A 592 -10.13 11.94 1.37
C LEU A 592 -10.38 10.44 1.44
N GLN A 593 -9.33 9.61 1.37
CA GLN A 593 -9.45 8.15 1.35
C GLN A 593 -10.28 7.57 2.51
N PRO A 594 -10.04 7.92 3.80
CA PRO A 594 -10.80 7.33 4.91
C PRO A 594 -12.28 7.67 4.87
N ARG A 595 -12.63 8.87 4.39
CA ARG A 595 -14.02 9.32 4.30
C ARG A 595 -14.79 8.57 3.21
N VAL A 596 -14.11 8.27 2.10
CA VAL A 596 -14.68 7.48 1.01
C VAL A 596 -14.78 6.02 1.41
N ALA A 597 -13.73 5.46 2.03
CA ALA A 597 -13.72 4.08 2.50
C ALA A 597 -14.80 3.83 3.57
N ALA A 598 -14.94 4.70 4.56
CA ALA A 598 -15.97 4.57 5.60
C ALA A 598 -17.41 4.69 5.08
N ARG A 599 -17.62 5.47 4.02
CA ARG A 599 -18.93 5.52 3.35
C ARG A 599 -19.26 4.21 2.63
N LEU A 600 -18.24 3.44 2.27
CA LEU A 600 -18.36 2.18 1.54
C LEU A 600 -18.20 0.96 2.46
N GLU A 601 -17.85 1.16 3.75
CA GLU A 601 -17.57 0.10 4.73
C GLU A 601 -16.45 -0.85 4.27
N VAL A 602 -15.37 -0.28 3.73
CA VAL A 602 -14.20 -1.00 3.17
C VAL A 602 -12.85 -0.51 3.71
N GLU A 603 -12.82 0.14 4.87
CA GLU A 603 -11.62 0.76 5.44
C GLU A 603 -10.47 -0.24 5.60
N ALA A 604 -10.74 -1.41 6.17
CA ALA A 604 -9.74 -2.47 6.33
C ALA A 604 -9.12 -2.88 4.99
N ALA A 605 -9.94 -2.93 3.94
CA ALA A 605 -9.50 -3.37 2.63
C ALA A 605 -8.63 -2.32 1.91
N THR A 606 -8.55 -1.08 2.41
CA THR A 606 -7.64 -0.06 1.88
C THR A 606 -6.18 -0.27 2.27
N GLU A 607 -5.94 -1.03 3.34
CA GLU A 607 -4.61 -1.39 3.79
C GLU A 607 -4.23 -2.77 3.23
N ARG A 608 -3.06 -2.86 2.58
CA ARG A 608 -2.64 -4.09 1.85
C ARG A 608 -2.64 -5.32 2.73
N ALA A 609 -2.04 -5.25 3.93
CA ALA A 609 -1.95 -6.38 4.83
C ALA A 609 -3.33 -6.94 5.23
N ALA A 610 -4.28 -6.07 5.59
CA ALA A 610 -5.64 -6.48 5.95
C ALA A 610 -6.43 -6.98 4.73
N GLY A 611 -6.28 -6.35 3.56
CA GLY A 611 -6.85 -6.83 2.30
C GLY A 611 -6.35 -8.22 1.91
N ASP A 612 -5.06 -8.49 2.06
CA ASP A 612 -4.44 -9.77 1.73
C ASP A 612 -4.84 -10.89 2.69
N ILE A 613 -4.95 -10.59 3.99
CA ILE A 613 -5.49 -11.54 4.99
C ILE A 613 -6.91 -11.95 4.59
N ARG A 614 -7.75 -10.98 4.18
CA ARG A 614 -9.10 -11.26 3.68
C ARG A 614 -9.06 -12.09 2.40
N PHE A 615 -8.20 -11.74 1.45
CA PHE A 615 -8.02 -12.50 0.21
C PHE A 615 -7.65 -13.97 0.49
N LEU A 616 -6.70 -14.24 1.39
CA LEU A 616 -6.30 -15.61 1.74
C LEU A 616 -7.48 -16.44 2.28
N ARG A 617 -8.33 -15.85 3.13
CA ARG A 617 -9.53 -16.53 3.65
C ARG A 617 -10.57 -16.78 2.56
N GLU A 618 -10.80 -15.80 1.68
CA GLU A 618 -11.71 -15.96 0.54
C GLU A 618 -11.19 -17.00 -0.47
N LEU A 619 -9.88 -17.03 -0.71
CA LEU A 619 -9.20 -18.04 -1.52
C LEU A 619 -9.42 -19.43 -0.93
N ALA A 620 -9.16 -19.61 0.36
CA ALA A 620 -9.37 -20.86 1.07
C ALA A 620 -10.81 -21.36 0.94
N GLY A 621 -11.83 -20.50 1.10
CA GLY A 621 -13.23 -20.91 0.97
C GLY A 621 -13.64 -21.35 -0.45
N ARG A 622 -12.90 -20.93 -1.48
CA ARG A 622 -13.25 -21.16 -2.89
C ARG A 622 -12.42 -22.22 -3.58
N VAL A 623 -11.32 -22.67 -2.98
CA VAL A 623 -10.48 -23.71 -3.55
C VAL A 623 -11.30 -24.97 -3.84
N THR A 624 -11.14 -25.52 -5.04
CA THR A 624 -11.84 -26.74 -5.50
C THR A 624 -10.92 -27.66 -6.34
N PRO A 625 -11.16 -28.98 -6.33
CA PRO A 625 -10.43 -29.93 -7.16
C PRO A 625 -11.05 -30.14 -8.55
N THR A 626 -10.42 -29.66 -9.63
CA THR A 626 -11.05 -29.65 -10.98
C THR A 626 -10.48 -30.66 -11.99
N GLY A 627 -9.26 -31.18 -11.79
CA GLY A 627 -8.64 -32.15 -12.72
C GLY A 627 -7.44 -32.92 -12.16
N ASP A 628 -6.77 -33.72 -12.99
CA ASP A 628 -5.66 -34.60 -12.58
C ASP A 628 -4.28 -34.09 -12.99
N ALA A 629 -4.20 -33.05 -13.84
CA ALA A 629 -2.93 -32.42 -14.18
C ALA A 629 -2.29 -31.84 -12.91
N PRO A 630 -0.97 -31.97 -12.69
CA PRO A 630 -0.34 -31.45 -11.49
C PRO A 630 -0.39 -29.92 -11.47
N VAL A 631 -0.59 -29.33 -10.30
CA VAL A 631 -0.69 -27.86 -10.13
C VAL A 631 0.46 -27.35 -9.27
N TYR A 632 1.06 -26.23 -9.69
CA TYR A 632 1.96 -25.43 -8.86
C TYR A 632 1.32 -24.05 -8.67
N ALA A 633 1.03 -23.67 -7.43
CA ALA A 633 0.46 -22.35 -7.11
C ALA A 633 1.47 -21.51 -6.33
N LEU A 634 1.88 -20.38 -6.89
CA LEU A 634 2.60 -19.33 -6.16
C LEU A 634 1.60 -18.28 -5.67
N LEU A 635 1.52 -18.12 -4.36
CA LEU A 635 0.70 -17.14 -3.67
C LEU A 635 1.62 -16.17 -2.94
N HIS A 636 1.89 -15.00 -3.52
CA HIS A 636 2.64 -13.94 -2.86
C HIS A 636 1.66 -12.91 -2.30
N VAL A 637 1.77 -12.60 -1.00
CA VAL A 637 0.93 -11.61 -0.30
C VAL A 637 1.82 -10.67 0.53
N ILE A 638 1.41 -9.41 0.67
CA ILE A 638 2.08 -8.38 1.47
C ILE A 638 1.97 -8.68 2.96
N ALA A 639 0.89 -9.29 3.45
CA ALA A 639 0.81 -9.59 4.88
C ALA A 639 1.94 -10.54 5.32
N PRO A 640 2.69 -10.26 6.41
CA PRO A 640 2.43 -9.26 7.46
C PRO A 640 3.22 -7.93 7.36
N HIS A 641 3.78 -7.57 6.20
CA HIS A 641 4.55 -6.33 5.97
C HIS A 641 3.87 -5.08 6.58
N PRO A 642 4.64 -4.16 7.23
CA PRO A 642 4.12 -2.90 7.76
C PRO A 642 3.42 -1.99 6.72
N PRO A 643 2.51 -1.08 7.09
CA PRO A 643 2.16 -0.67 8.45
C PRO A 643 1.40 -1.75 9.22
N ILE A 644 1.44 -1.65 10.55
CA ILE A 644 0.67 -2.55 11.42
C ILE A 644 -0.73 -1.95 11.61
N VAL A 645 -1.76 -2.68 11.17
CA VAL A 645 -3.13 -2.15 11.06
C VAL A 645 -4.20 -3.05 11.69
N VAL A 646 -3.80 -4.23 12.18
CA VAL A 646 -4.68 -5.17 12.87
C VAL A 646 -4.17 -5.54 14.26
N ASP A 647 -5.06 -5.91 15.16
CA ASP A 647 -4.73 -6.47 16.47
C ASP A 647 -4.63 -8.00 16.47
N ALA A 648 -4.43 -8.58 17.66
CA ALA A 648 -4.30 -10.03 17.85
C ALA A 648 -5.59 -10.80 17.56
N ASP A 649 -6.75 -10.13 17.55
CA ASP A 649 -8.05 -10.70 17.17
C ASP A 649 -8.33 -10.48 15.67
N CYS A 650 -7.34 -9.99 14.91
CA CYS A 650 -7.44 -9.66 13.50
C CYS A 650 -8.48 -8.59 13.17
N ARG A 651 -8.81 -7.72 14.13
CA ARG A 651 -9.67 -6.56 13.90
C ARG A 651 -8.86 -5.42 13.33
N TYR A 652 -9.42 -4.75 12.33
CA TYR A 652 -8.82 -3.55 11.77
C TYR A 652 -8.94 -2.37 12.75
N LEU A 653 -7.82 -1.71 13.02
CA LEU A 653 -7.73 -0.68 14.06
C LEU A 653 -8.06 0.73 13.58
N GLY A 654 -8.06 0.99 12.26
CA GLY A 654 -8.27 2.34 11.73
C GLY A 654 -7.09 3.31 11.96
N GLU A 655 -5.99 2.81 12.51
CA GLU A 655 -4.75 3.55 12.76
C GLU A 655 -3.52 2.65 12.53
N HIS A 656 -2.36 3.28 12.34
CA HIS A 656 -1.08 2.59 12.16
C HIS A 656 -0.37 2.47 13.51
N LEU A 657 -0.15 1.25 13.98
CA LEU A 657 0.63 1.01 15.19
C LEU A 657 2.14 1.06 14.90
N PRO A 658 2.97 1.49 15.88
CA PRO A 658 4.41 1.37 15.77
C PRO A 658 4.84 -0.09 15.56
N VAL A 659 5.89 -0.30 14.77
CA VAL A 659 6.48 -1.62 14.57
C VAL A 659 7.26 -2.01 15.83
N THR A 660 6.73 -2.98 16.56
CA THR A 660 7.34 -3.62 17.74
C THR A 660 7.17 -5.14 17.60
N ALA A 661 7.91 -5.94 18.36
CA ALA A 661 7.72 -7.39 18.34
C ALA A 661 6.26 -7.78 18.62
N ALA A 662 5.62 -7.18 19.64
CA ALA A 662 4.24 -7.52 20.00
C ALA A 662 3.21 -7.12 18.93
N SER A 663 3.34 -5.92 18.36
CA SER A 663 2.40 -5.44 17.33
C SER A 663 2.60 -6.17 15.99
N PHE A 664 3.85 -6.49 15.63
CA PHE A 664 4.16 -7.31 14.46
C PHE A 664 3.63 -8.75 14.64
N ASP A 665 3.86 -9.37 15.80
CA ASP A 665 3.39 -10.73 16.09
C ASP A 665 1.86 -10.84 16.01
N ALA A 666 1.13 -9.81 16.41
CA ALA A 666 -0.33 -9.74 16.26
C ALA A 666 -0.76 -9.81 14.79
N GLN A 667 -0.20 -8.94 13.94
CA GLN A 667 -0.49 -8.95 12.50
C GLN A 667 0.00 -10.22 11.80
N ALA A 668 1.15 -10.75 12.21
CA ALA A 668 1.71 -12.01 11.70
C ALA A 668 0.81 -13.22 12.03
N ARG A 669 0.24 -13.29 13.26
CA ARG A 669 -0.77 -14.30 13.59
C ARG A 669 -1.98 -14.23 12.66
N CYS A 670 -2.42 -13.03 12.29
CA CYS A 670 -3.53 -12.87 11.35
C CYS A 670 -3.19 -13.34 9.93
N ALA A 671 -1.99 -13.06 9.44
CA ALA A 671 -1.51 -13.62 8.17
C ALA A 671 -1.47 -15.16 8.22
N LEU A 672 -0.93 -15.73 9.30
CA LEU A 672 -0.89 -17.18 9.51
C LEU A 672 -2.29 -17.80 9.62
N SER A 673 -3.28 -17.11 10.18
CA SER A 673 -4.66 -17.60 10.22
C SER A 673 -5.26 -17.78 8.82
N GLY A 674 -4.90 -16.91 7.86
CA GLY A 674 -5.31 -17.06 6.46
C GLY A 674 -4.65 -18.26 5.79
N VAL A 675 -3.38 -18.52 6.09
CA VAL A 675 -2.66 -19.72 5.64
C VAL A 675 -3.28 -20.98 6.25
N GLN A 676 -3.59 -20.96 7.54
CA GLN A 676 -4.25 -22.06 8.24
C GLN A 676 -5.61 -22.38 7.63
N ALA A 677 -6.43 -21.38 7.30
CA ALA A 677 -7.71 -21.61 6.62
C ALA A 677 -7.54 -22.37 5.29
N LEU A 678 -6.48 -22.08 4.53
CA LEU A 678 -6.16 -22.83 3.31
C LEU A 678 -5.73 -24.27 3.63
N LEU A 679 -4.89 -24.48 4.65
CA LEU A 679 -4.49 -25.82 5.10
C LEU A 679 -5.69 -26.66 5.54
N ASP A 680 -6.63 -26.07 6.27
CA ASP A 680 -7.88 -26.70 6.70
C ASP A 680 -8.75 -27.06 5.50
N ARG A 681 -8.90 -26.15 4.54
CA ARG A 681 -9.62 -26.46 3.30
C ARG A 681 -9.01 -27.66 2.57
N LEU A 682 -7.69 -27.76 2.51
CA LEU A 682 -7.03 -28.91 1.88
C LEU A 682 -7.35 -30.21 2.63
N ARG A 683 -7.51 -30.18 3.96
CA ARG A 683 -7.94 -31.36 4.75
C ARG A 683 -9.39 -31.72 4.43
N ASP A 684 -10.28 -30.73 4.41
CA ASP A 684 -11.71 -30.91 4.11
C ASP A 684 -11.94 -31.51 2.71
N LEU A 685 -11.07 -31.17 1.75
CA LEU A 685 -11.13 -31.67 0.37
C LEU A 685 -10.36 -32.98 0.12
N ASP A 686 -9.79 -33.63 1.14
CA ASP A 686 -8.87 -34.78 0.99
C ASP A 686 -7.67 -34.50 0.07
N LEU A 687 -7.24 -33.24 -0.01
CA LEU A 687 -6.10 -32.79 -0.80
C LEU A 687 -4.83 -32.61 0.03
N TYR A 688 -4.92 -32.56 1.36
CA TYR A 688 -3.78 -32.27 2.23
C TYR A 688 -2.60 -33.19 1.92
N ASP A 689 -2.76 -34.52 1.99
CA ASP A 689 -1.66 -35.46 1.73
C ASP A 689 -1.14 -35.42 0.29
N ARG A 690 -1.98 -34.97 -0.65
CA ARG A 690 -1.67 -34.81 -2.08
C ARG A 690 -1.09 -33.45 -2.42
N THR A 691 -0.77 -32.66 -1.39
CA THR A 691 -0.27 -31.29 -1.53
C THR A 691 0.99 -31.11 -0.70
N ALA A 692 2.09 -30.77 -1.36
CA ALA A 692 3.24 -30.18 -0.71
C ALA A 692 3.02 -28.68 -0.52
N VAL A 693 3.40 -28.16 0.63
CA VAL A 693 3.23 -26.73 0.96
C VAL A 693 4.57 -26.14 1.37
N VAL A 694 4.93 -25.02 0.76
CA VAL A 694 6.12 -24.24 1.08
C VAL A 694 5.64 -22.87 1.56
N VAL A 695 5.84 -22.55 2.83
CA VAL A 695 5.57 -21.21 3.39
C VAL A 695 6.90 -20.51 3.58
N THR A 696 7.11 -19.40 2.89
CA THR A 696 8.36 -18.65 2.85
C THR A 696 8.12 -17.17 3.09
N SER A 697 9.21 -16.46 3.32
CA SER A 697 9.28 -15.02 3.13
C SER A 697 10.41 -14.66 2.16
N ASP A 698 10.31 -13.52 1.52
CA ASP A 698 11.31 -12.97 0.63
C ASP A 698 12.48 -12.34 1.39
N HIS A 699 12.23 -11.69 2.53
CA HIS A 699 13.25 -11.17 3.46
C HIS A 699 12.72 -10.98 4.90
N GLY A 700 13.59 -10.58 5.81
CA GLY A 700 13.25 -10.24 7.19
C GLY A 700 12.86 -8.76 7.38
N LEU A 701 12.92 -8.29 8.64
CA LEU A 701 12.50 -6.95 9.07
C LEU A 701 13.49 -6.37 10.10
N ALA A 702 14.43 -5.54 9.65
CA ALA A 702 15.47 -4.94 10.47
C ALA A 702 14.94 -4.04 11.58
N ALA A 703 13.71 -3.51 11.43
CA ALA A 703 13.05 -2.73 12.48
C ALA A 703 12.79 -3.54 13.77
N LEU A 704 12.81 -4.87 13.69
CA LEU A 704 12.67 -5.77 14.85
C LEU A 704 14.02 -6.12 15.50
N ALA A 705 15.14 -5.58 15.03
CA ALA A 705 16.43 -5.77 15.68
C ALA A 705 16.41 -5.19 17.11
N SER A 706 16.88 -5.98 18.08
CA SER A 706 16.94 -5.64 19.50
C SER A 706 18.37 -5.36 19.96
N ASP A 707 18.52 -4.53 20.99
CA ASP A 707 19.81 -4.31 21.67
C ASP A 707 20.35 -5.59 22.34
N ASP A 708 19.48 -6.57 22.61
CA ASP A 708 19.85 -7.89 23.12
C ASP A 708 20.31 -8.86 22.01
N HIS A 709 20.31 -8.44 20.74
CA HIS A 709 20.71 -9.29 19.63
C HIS A 709 22.20 -9.67 19.75
N PRO A 710 22.62 -10.93 19.53
CA PRO A 710 24.01 -11.35 19.76
C PRO A 710 25.05 -10.63 18.88
N LEU A 711 24.62 -10.04 17.77
CA LEU A 711 25.48 -9.24 16.86
C LEU A 711 25.42 -7.73 17.18
N HIS A 712 24.73 -7.33 18.25
CA HIS A 712 24.61 -5.93 18.62
C HIS A 712 26.00 -5.31 18.84
N GLY A 713 26.21 -4.10 18.32
CA GLY A 713 27.49 -3.40 18.36
C GLY A 713 28.55 -3.89 17.38
N VAL A 714 28.32 -4.98 16.63
CA VAL A 714 29.22 -5.44 15.57
C VAL A 714 29.03 -4.57 14.33
N ARG A 715 30.10 -3.88 13.90
CA ARG A 715 30.08 -3.01 12.71
C ARG A 715 30.51 -3.77 11.45
N SER A 716 29.94 -3.37 10.33
CA SER A 716 30.32 -3.81 8.98
C SER A 716 30.31 -2.64 7.99
N PRO A 717 30.90 -2.80 6.79
CA PRO A 717 30.86 -1.78 5.74
C PRO A 717 29.46 -1.38 5.31
N ALA A 718 28.49 -2.27 5.49
CA ALA A 718 27.10 -2.10 5.11
C ALA A 718 26.22 -1.55 6.26
N GLY A 719 26.79 -1.31 7.45
CA GLY A 719 26.05 -0.87 8.64
C GLY A 719 26.13 -1.84 9.83
N PRO A 720 25.27 -1.64 10.85
CA PRO A 720 25.17 -2.51 12.04
C PRO A 720 24.76 -3.94 11.64
N LEU A 721 25.55 -4.93 12.07
CA LEU A 721 25.38 -6.31 11.61
C LEU A 721 24.14 -6.99 12.23
N ASP A 722 23.68 -6.56 13.39
CA ASP A 722 22.43 -7.00 14.02
C ASP A 722 21.19 -6.70 13.14
N ARG A 723 21.12 -5.49 12.58
CA ARG A 723 20.04 -5.10 11.65
C ARG A 723 20.11 -5.89 10.35
N ILE A 724 21.30 -5.98 9.76
CA ILE A 724 21.55 -6.76 8.53
C ILE A 724 21.17 -8.23 8.73
N ALA A 725 21.57 -8.83 9.85
CA ALA A 725 21.24 -10.21 10.17
C ALA A 725 19.74 -10.42 10.34
N THR A 726 19.03 -9.47 10.96
CA THR A 726 17.57 -9.54 11.15
C THR A 726 16.82 -9.46 9.81
N ASP A 727 17.29 -8.63 8.87
CA ASP A 727 16.78 -8.60 7.48
C ASP A 727 17.12 -9.87 6.69
N ALA A 728 18.23 -10.54 7.03
CA ALA A 728 18.72 -11.71 6.32
C ALA A 728 18.05 -13.03 6.71
N THR A 729 17.09 -13.05 7.64
CA THR A 729 16.42 -14.27 8.12
C THR A 729 14.93 -14.34 7.77
N PRO A 730 14.55 -14.53 6.49
CA PRO A 730 13.17 -14.79 6.14
C PRO A 730 12.67 -16.13 6.69
N LEU A 731 11.35 -16.24 6.89
CA LEU A 731 10.66 -17.49 7.20
C LEU A 731 10.88 -18.56 6.11
N LEU A 732 11.08 -19.81 6.53
CA LEU A 732 10.93 -21.00 5.70
C LEU A 732 10.32 -22.15 6.52
N ALA A 733 9.16 -22.64 6.10
CA ALA A 733 8.54 -23.87 6.58
C ALA A 733 8.06 -24.71 5.40
N VAL A 734 8.38 -26.01 5.40
CA VAL A 734 8.06 -26.91 4.27
C VAL A 734 7.37 -28.17 4.76
N LYS A 735 6.27 -28.52 4.10
CA LYS A 735 5.51 -29.75 4.29
C LYS A 735 5.55 -30.61 3.02
N PRO A 736 6.22 -31.77 3.03
CA PRO A 736 6.22 -32.71 1.91
C PRO A 736 4.86 -33.38 1.67
N PHE A 737 4.73 -34.05 0.53
CA PHE A 737 3.59 -34.93 0.24
C PHE A 737 3.44 -36.02 1.30
N GLY A 738 2.21 -36.28 1.74
CA GLY A 738 1.87 -37.30 2.74
C GLY A 738 2.44 -37.08 4.14
N ALA A 739 3.20 -36.00 4.38
CA ALA A 739 3.80 -35.73 5.68
C ALA A 739 2.73 -35.33 6.70
N ARG A 740 2.79 -35.95 7.88
CA ARG A 740 1.93 -35.73 9.05
C ARG A 740 2.76 -35.85 10.33
N GLY A 741 2.18 -35.47 11.45
CA GLY A 741 2.84 -35.42 12.76
C GLY A 741 3.10 -33.98 13.22
N PRO A 742 3.71 -33.77 14.39
CA PRO A 742 3.94 -32.43 14.95
C PRO A 742 4.84 -31.56 14.06
N LEU A 743 4.84 -30.24 14.26
CA LEU A 743 5.67 -29.29 13.53
C LEU A 743 7.15 -29.51 13.86
N HIS A 744 7.94 -30.06 12.93
CA HIS A 744 9.37 -30.26 13.18
C HIS A 744 10.16 -28.96 13.05
N THR A 745 11.26 -28.83 13.79
CA THR A 745 12.21 -27.71 13.65
C THR A 745 13.56 -28.25 13.22
N SER A 746 14.21 -27.59 12.26
CA SER A 746 15.50 -27.97 11.71
C SER A 746 16.46 -26.77 11.65
N ASP A 747 17.68 -26.98 12.15
CA ASP A 747 18.77 -26.00 12.05
C ASP A 747 19.62 -26.14 10.76
N ALA A 748 19.15 -26.96 9.80
CA ALA A 748 19.81 -27.11 8.51
C ALA A 748 20.14 -25.73 7.91
N PRO A 749 21.40 -25.51 7.49
CA PRO A 749 21.85 -24.23 6.96
C PRO A 749 21.29 -24.07 5.53
N THR A 750 20.02 -23.70 5.44
CA THR A 750 19.30 -23.48 4.18
C THR A 750 19.48 -22.04 3.71
N ALA A 751 19.33 -21.80 2.42
CA ALA A 751 19.32 -20.47 1.82
C ALA A 751 18.11 -20.33 0.90
N ILE A 752 17.62 -19.11 0.67
CA ILE A 752 16.48 -18.87 -0.22
C ILE A 752 16.76 -19.39 -1.65
N THR A 753 18.03 -19.44 -2.06
CA THR A 753 18.50 -19.99 -3.34
C THR A 753 18.40 -21.52 -3.42
N ASP A 754 18.03 -22.21 -2.35
CA ASP A 754 17.77 -23.66 -2.31
C ASP A 754 16.34 -24.03 -2.69
N LEU A 755 15.42 -23.06 -2.68
CA LEU A 755 14.02 -23.28 -2.98
C LEU A 755 13.77 -23.89 -4.37
N PRO A 756 14.49 -23.51 -5.44
CA PRO A 756 14.32 -24.17 -6.73
C PRO A 756 14.64 -25.67 -6.67
N ALA A 757 15.73 -26.05 -6.01
CA ALA A 757 16.11 -27.45 -5.84
C ALA A 757 15.11 -28.21 -4.97
N THR A 758 14.60 -27.56 -3.92
CA THR A 758 13.59 -28.13 -3.01
C THR A 758 12.26 -28.35 -3.70
N LEU A 759 11.80 -27.39 -4.50
CA LEU A 759 10.57 -27.49 -5.27
C LEU A 759 10.64 -28.57 -6.36
N LEU A 760 11.78 -28.71 -7.04
CA LEU A 760 12.01 -29.80 -7.99
C LEU A 760 12.06 -31.17 -7.28
N ASP A 761 12.69 -31.25 -6.11
CA ASP A 761 12.72 -32.47 -5.30
C ASP A 761 11.31 -32.88 -4.81
N LEU A 762 10.50 -31.93 -4.34
CA LEU A 762 9.08 -32.15 -4.03
C LEU A 762 8.31 -32.64 -5.27
N ALA A 763 8.61 -32.10 -6.45
CA ALA A 763 8.01 -32.53 -7.71
C ALA A 763 8.53 -33.89 -8.21
N GLU A 764 9.48 -34.53 -7.50
CA GLU A 764 10.21 -35.74 -7.94
C GLU A 764 10.94 -35.55 -9.28
N LEU A 765 11.46 -34.36 -9.51
CA LEU A 765 12.19 -33.98 -10.71
C LEU A 765 13.68 -33.76 -10.42
N PRO A 766 14.57 -34.08 -11.37
CA PRO A 766 15.98 -33.77 -11.22
C PRO A 766 16.20 -32.25 -11.15
N ASN A 767 17.20 -31.81 -10.38
CA ASN A 767 17.60 -30.40 -10.34
C ASN A 767 18.29 -29.97 -11.65
N THR A 768 17.48 -29.69 -12.68
CA THR A 768 17.94 -29.27 -14.02
C THR A 768 18.62 -27.90 -14.01
N LEU A 769 18.28 -27.04 -13.05
CA LEU A 769 18.88 -25.71 -12.86
C LEU A 769 20.32 -25.79 -12.35
N ARG A 770 20.72 -26.92 -11.75
CA ARG A 770 22.06 -27.14 -11.16
C ARG A 770 22.45 -26.07 -10.13
N ARG A 771 21.45 -25.50 -9.45
CA ARG A 771 21.60 -24.47 -8.41
C ARG A 771 20.83 -24.88 -7.16
N GLY A 772 21.35 -24.47 -6.01
CA GLY A 772 20.78 -24.82 -4.70
C GLY A 772 20.90 -26.31 -4.36
N THR A 773 20.47 -26.66 -3.16
CA THR A 773 20.37 -28.04 -2.68
C THR A 773 19.04 -28.21 -1.97
N SER A 774 18.31 -29.30 -2.24
CA SER A 774 17.04 -29.54 -1.55
C SER A 774 17.23 -29.48 -0.04
N VAL A 775 16.33 -28.80 0.66
CA VAL A 775 16.43 -28.64 2.11
C VAL A 775 16.37 -29.97 2.87
N PHE A 776 15.79 -31.01 2.27
CA PHE A 776 15.74 -32.36 2.85
C PHE A 776 17.06 -33.13 2.76
N ALA A 777 17.96 -32.71 1.88
CA ALA A 777 19.28 -33.32 1.70
C ALA A 777 20.37 -32.65 2.55
N LEU A 778 20.05 -31.56 3.25
CA LEU A 778 21.00 -30.80 4.05
C LEU A 778 21.08 -31.34 5.47
N ASP A 779 22.29 -31.64 5.92
CA ASP A 779 22.58 -32.06 7.29
C ASP A 779 22.51 -30.85 8.24
N PRO A 780 21.65 -30.88 9.28
CA PRO A 780 21.60 -29.85 10.33
C PRO A 780 22.92 -29.53 11.03
N ALA A 781 23.86 -30.48 11.07
CA ALA A 781 25.15 -30.32 11.72
C ALA A 781 26.29 -29.90 10.77
N ALA A 782 26.09 -29.98 9.45
CA ALA A 782 27.16 -29.72 8.50
C ALA A 782 27.44 -28.21 8.34
N PRO A 783 28.72 -27.77 8.35
CA PRO A 783 29.06 -26.41 7.98
C PRO A 783 28.74 -26.19 6.51
N ARG A 784 28.05 -25.08 6.22
CA ARG A 784 27.72 -24.69 4.85
C ARG A 784 27.78 -23.18 4.73
N GLU A 785 28.65 -22.74 3.84
CA GLU A 785 28.71 -21.35 3.44
C GLU A 785 27.53 -21.00 2.53
N ARG A 786 26.86 -19.89 2.86
CA ARG A 786 25.75 -19.29 2.11
C ARG A 786 26.03 -17.82 1.91
N THR A 787 25.37 -17.18 0.94
CA THR A 787 25.66 -15.79 0.56
C THR A 787 24.44 -14.90 0.79
N TYR A 788 24.67 -13.72 1.37
CA TYR A 788 23.68 -12.65 1.50
C TYR A 788 24.27 -11.35 0.95
N ALA A 789 23.52 -10.64 0.11
CA ALA A 789 23.94 -9.38 -0.48
C ALA A 789 23.04 -8.24 0.01
N HIS A 790 23.62 -7.32 0.77
CA HIS A 790 22.91 -6.20 1.38
C HIS A 790 23.04 -4.92 0.56
N TYR A 791 21.97 -4.13 0.52
CA TYR A 791 21.93 -2.76 0.02
C TYR A 791 20.86 -1.97 0.76
N GLU A 792 21.00 -0.65 0.80
CA GLU A 792 19.99 0.24 1.39
C GLU A 792 18.89 0.56 0.38
N TRP A 793 17.62 0.30 0.72
CA TRP A 793 16.48 0.72 -0.10
C TRP A 793 16.17 2.21 0.10
N GLY A 794 15.73 2.91 -0.96
CA GLY A 794 15.31 4.31 -0.89
C GLY A 794 15.99 5.20 -1.93
N ARG A 795 16.56 6.35 -1.51
CA ARG A 795 16.96 7.43 -2.43
C ARG A 795 17.91 7.03 -3.58
N ARG A 796 18.73 6.00 -3.39
CA ARG A 796 19.67 5.51 -4.41
C ARG A 796 19.25 4.19 -5.06
N ASN A 797 18.27 3.49 -4.47
CA ASN A 797 17.81 2.18 -4.90
C ASN A 797 16.28 2.10 -4.79
N ASP A 798 15.61 1.98 -5.93
CA ASP A 798 14.15 1.86 -6.01
C ASP A 798 13.73 0.81 -7.06
N TRP A 799 12.42 0.70 -7.29
CA TRP A 799 11.86 -0.21 -8.30
C TRP A 799 12.35 0.10 -9.72
N ALA A 800 12.57 1.37 -10.06
CA ALA A 800 13.00 1.82 -11.39
C ALA A 800 14.52 1.71 -11.61
N SER A 801 15.30 1.55 -10.55
CA SER A 801 16.76 1.54 -10.60
C SER A 801 17.27 0.36 -11.44
N PRO A 802 18.06 0.61 -12.50
CA PRO A 802 18.57 -0.44 -13.37
C PRO A 802 19.71 -1.23 -12.72
N TYR A 803 20.40 -0.67 -11.73
CA TYR A 803 21.42 -1.32 -10.93
C TYR A 803 21.17 -0.96 -9.46
N PHE A 804 21.75 -1.72 -8.53
CA PHE A 804 21.86 -1.28 -7.14
C PHE A 804 23.15 -0.47 -6.97
N ASP A 805 23.12 0.64 -6.22
CA ASP A 805 24.26 1.55 -6.07
C ASP A 805 25.53 0.82 -5.61
N VAL A 806 25.40 0.01 -4.56
CA VAL A 806 26.41 -0.95 -4.09
C VAL A 806 25.72 -2.16 -3.46
N LEU A 807 26.22 -3.36 -3.76
CA LEU A 807 25.87 -4.58 -3.05
C LEU A 807 27.02 -4.99 -2.14
N HIS A 808 26.78 -5.02 -0.84
CA HIS A 808 27.71 -5.54 0.14
C HIS A 808 27.48 -7.04 0.32
N VAL A 809 28.41 -7.85 -0.16
CA VAL A 809 28.28 -9.31 -0.16
C VAL A 809 28.90 -9.89 1.11
N PHE A 810 28.11 -10.68 1.81
CA PHE A 810 28.51 -11.45 2.99
C PHE A 810 28.44 -12.93 2.69
N SER A 811 29.40 -13.69 3.21
CA SER A 811 29.26 -15.14 3.38
C SER A 811 28.91 -15.46 4.83
N VAL A 812 27.97 -16.38 5.02
CA VAL A 812 27.51 -16.84 6.32
C VAL A 812 27.69 -18.35 6.40
N ASN A 813 28.59 -18.80 7.27
CA ASN A 813 28.87 -20.21 7.52
C ASN A 813 28.57 -20.55 8.98
N GLY A 814 27.39 -21.13 9.23
CA GLY A 814 26.83 -21.34 10.58
C GLY A 814 25.57 -20.53 10.82
N ARG A 815 25.10 -20.45 12.07
CA ARG A 815 23.87 -19.74 12.44
C ARG A 815 23.99 -18.23 12.19
N VAL A 816 22.91 -17.64 11.67
CA VAL A 816 22.82 -16.19 11.38
C VAL A 816 23.00 -15.33 12.64
N THR A 817 22.60 -15.84 13.79
CA THR A 817 22.78 -15.18 15.09
C THR A 817 24.17 -15.37 15.71
N ASN A 818 25.11 -16.05 15.04
CA ASN A 818 26.49 -16.17 15.49
C ASN A 818 27.38 -15.11 14.80
N PRO A 819 27.98 -14.16 15.53
CA PRO A 819 28.90 -13.18 14.95
C PRO A 819 30.07 -13.81 14.18
N GLU A 820 30.57 -14.96 14.64
CA GLU A 820 31.70 -15.63 14.00
C GLU A 820 31.34 -16.30 12.67
N ALA A 821 30.05 -16.51 12.39
CA ALA A 821 29.59 -17.10 11.13
C ALA A 821 29.65 -16.12 9.95
N TRP A 822 29.66 -14.81 10.22
CA TRP A 822 29.63 -13.77 9.20
C TRP A 822 31.02 -13.38 8.74
N ARG A 823 31.22 -13.30 7.42
CA ARG A 823 32.41 -12.71 6.80
C ARG A 823 31.98 -11.80 5.66
N TYR A 824 32.46 -10.56 5.67
CA TYR A 824 32.33 -9.67 4.52
C TYR A 824 33.21 -10.21 3.38
N ARG A 825 32.74 -10.14 2.14
CA ARG A 825 33.47 -10.62 0.97
C ARG A 825 33.89 -9.48 0.07
N GLU A 826 32.93 -8.68 -0.37
CA GLU A 826 33.18 -7.68 -1.40
C GLU A 826 32.08 -6.61 -1.50
N ALA A 827 32.38 -5.51 -2.18
CA ALA A 827 31.43 -4.50 -2.61
C ALA A 827 31.28 -4.54 -4.14
N LEU A 828 30.08 -4.86 -4.63
CA LEU A 828 29.77 -4.83 -6.05
C LEU A 828 29.06 -3.52 -6.38
N PHE A 829 29.83 -2.55 -6.87
CA PHE A 829 29.30 -1.26 -7.28
C PHE A 829 28.51 -1.34 -8.59
N GLN A 830 27.55 -0.44 -8.77
CA GLN A 830 26.96 -0.22 -10.09
C GLN A 830 28.05 0.18 -11.11
N PRO A 831 27.93 -0.20 -12.39
CA PRO A 831 28.88 0.23 -13.42
C PRO A 831 28.93 1.75 -13.58
N THR A 832 30.13 2.31 -13.76
CA THR A 832 30.34 3.76 -13.99
C THR A 832 31.64 4.05 -14.75
N ASP A 833 31.67 5.18 -15.45
CA ASP A 833 32.87 5.70 -16.13
C ASP A 833 33.84 6.39 -15.14
N ASP A 834 33.35 6.90 -14.00
CA ASP A 834 34.17 7.58 -12.97
C ASP A 834 34.18 6.77 -11.67
N ARG A 835 34.97 5.69 -11.69
CA ARG A 835 35.13 4.79 -10.53
C ARG A 835 35.74 5.48 -9.33
N ASP A 836 36.56 6.51 -9.54
CA ASP A 836 37.21 7.23 -8.45
C ASP A 836 36.20 8.11 -7.71
N ALA A 837 35.31 8.79 -8.42
CA ALA A 837 34.21 9.53 -7.81
C ALA A 837 33.26 8.60 -7.06
N GLN A 838 32.92 7.45 -7.65
CA GLN A 838 32.05 6.45 -7.01
C GLN A 838 32.64 5.96 -5.68
N ARG A 839 33.92 5.56 -5.64
CA ARG A 839 34.56 5.12 -4.38
C ARG A 839 34.57 6.23 -3.34
N ARG A 840 34.84 7.48 -3.73
CA ARG A 840 34.79 8.64 -2.83
C ARG A 840 33.40 8.90 -2.25
N ALA A 841 32.35 8.64 -3.02
CA ALA A 841 30.95 8.85 -2.62
C ALA A 841 30.41 7.80 -1.65
N HIS A 842 31.12 6.68 -1.48
CA HIS A 842 30.73 5.55 -0.62
C HIS A 842 31.59 5.42 0.65
N ARG A 843 32.49 6.36 0.90
CA ARG A 843 33.27 6.40 2.14
C ARG A 843 32.36 6.59 3.35
N VAL A 844 32.62 5.85 4.42
CA VAL A 844 31.87 5.95 5.68
C VAL A 844 32.79 6.52 6.75
N GLY A 845 32.28 7.46 7.55
CA GLY A 845 33.01 8.01 8.71
C GLY A 845 34.27 8.81 8.37
N LEU A 846 34.42 9.31 7.14
CA LEU A 846 35.55 10.12 6.67
C LEU A 846 35.10 11.56 6.38
N HIS A 847 35.54 12.52 7.19
CA HIS A 847 35.23 13.93 7.01
C HIS A 847 36.49 14.72 6.65
N ALA A 848 36.50 15.39 5.50
CA ALA A 848 37.62 16.23 5.11
C ALA A 848 37.74 17.43 6.07
N VAL A 849 38.97 17.80 6.44
CA VAL A 849 39.22 18.99 7.26
C VAL A 849 39.32 20.21 6.32
N GLU A 850 38.28 21.05 6.27
CA GLU A 850 38.06 22.07 5.21
C GLU A 850 39.08 23.22 5.15
N ASP A 851 39.89 23.49 6.18
CA ASP A 851 40.76 24.67 6.26
C ASP A 851 42.28 24.39 6.31
N GLY A 852 42.72 23.16 6.04
CA GLY A 852 44.14 22.85 5.96
C GLY A 852 44.67 22.96 4.54
N PRO A 853 45.80 23.66 4.25
CA PRO A 853 46.55 23.31 3.05
C PRO A 853 46.85 21.81 3.15
N ALA A 854 46.97 21.13 2.00
CA ALA A 854 47.62 19.83 1.98
C ALA A 854 48.86 19.93 2.88
N ASP A 855 49.09 18.93 3.73
CA ASP A 855 50.18 19.02 4.68
C ASP A 855 51.51 19.25 3.92
N ARG A 856 52.65 19.41 4.61
CA ARG A 856 53.94 19.63 3.93
C ARG A 856 54.30 18.55 2.88
N THR A 857 53.54 17.46 2.76
CA THR A 857 53.68 16.36 1.79
C THR A 857 52.63 16.33 0.67
N GLY A 858 51.63 17.23 0.66
CA GLY A 858 50.61 17.29 -0.40
C GLY A 858 49.42 16.32 -0.24
N ARG A 859 49.35 15.57 0.86
CA ARG A 859 48.27 14.59 1.11
C ARG A 859 47.10 15.21 1.89
N ARG A 860 45.88 14.76 1.59
CA ARG A 860 44.65 15.20 2.29
C ARG A 860 44.53 14.55 3.66
N VAL A 861 43.95 15.31 4.60
CA VAL A 861 43.70 14.88 5.98
C VAL A 861 42.21 14.79 6.23
N TYR A 862 41.82 13.69 6.88
CA TYR A 862 40.43 13.36 7.21
C TYR A 862 40.31 13.11 8.71
N ARG A 863 39.21 13.58 9.28
CA ARG A 863 38.77 13.25 10.63
C ARG A 863 37.77 12.09 10.57
N THR A 864 37.88 11.17 11.50
CA THR A 864 36.93 10.06 11.66
C THR A 864 36.30 10.04 13.04
N GLY A 865 35.23 9.28 13.20
CA GLY A 865 34.80 8.77 14.51
C GLY A 865 35.55 7.48 14.88
N ASP A 866 34.88 6.57 15.57
CA ASP A 866 35.43 5.27 15.98
C ASP A 866 35.41 4.20 14.88
N TYR A 867 34.84 4.52 13.71
CA TYR A 867 34.73 3.62 12.57
C TYR A 867 34.86 4.41 11.27
N ALA A 868 35.64 3.89 10.32
CA ALA A 868 35.76 4.45 8.98
C ALA A 868 35.92 3.36 7.92
N VAL A 869 35.39 3.62 6.73
CA VAL A 869 35.48 2.73 5.56
C VAL A 869 35.86 3.51 4.33
N PHE A 870 36.78 2.99 3.54
CA PHE A 870 37.10 3.49 2.19
C PHE A 870 37.43 2.35 1.24
N TYR A 871 37.52 2.66 -0.06
CA TYR A 871 37.66 1.67 -1.12
C TYR A 871 38.90 1.93 -1.97
N ALA A 872 39.81 0.95 -2.03
CA ALA A 872 40.99 1.01 -2.89
C ALA A 872 40.72 0.32 -4.24
N ALA A 873 41.32 0.82 -5.31
CA ALA A 873 41.11 0.28 -6.65
C ALA A 873 41.57 -1.19 -6.76
N PRO A 874 40.92 -2.03 -7.59
CA PRO A 874 41.24 -3.46 -7.71
C PRO A 874 42.68 -3.76 -8.17
N ASP A 875 43.30 -2.83 -8.91
CA ASP A 875 44.69 -2.91 -9.37
C ASP A 875 45.72 -2.45 -8.32
N THR A 876 45.25 -1.97 -7.15
CA THR A 876 46.11 -1.61 -6.02
C THR A 876 46.94 -2.81 -5.59
N ARG A 877 48.26 -2.63 -5.49
CA ARG A 877 49.18 -3.66 -4.96
C ARG A 877 49.57 -3.43 -3.50
N ARG A 878 49.30 -2.24 -2.99
CA ARG A 878 49.63 -1.84 -1.64
C ARG A 878 48.71 -0.72 -1.18
N ILE A 879 48.01 -0.94 -0.07
CA ILE A 879 47.15 0.05 0.56
C ILE A 879 48.02 0.84 1.54
N THR A 880 48.06 2.16 1.40
CA THR A 880 48.91 3.03 2.24
C THR A 880 48.17 4.25 2.76
N PHE A 881 48.32 4.51 4.05
CA PHE A 881 47.74 5.67 4.73
C PHE A 881 48.44 5.88 6.06
N ASP A 882 48.39 7.10 6.56
CA ASP A 882 48.96 7.41 7.86
C ASP A 882 47.84 7.63 8.87
N VAL A 883 48.03 7.13 10.08
CA VAL A 883 47.06 7.25 11.18
C VAL A 883 47.66 8.06 12.32
N ARG A 884 46.83 8.83 13.02
CA ARG A 884 47.23 9.60 14.19
C ARG A 884 46.07 9.78 15.16
N LYS A 885 46.37 9.80 16.46
CA LYS A 885 45.41 10.19 17.50
C LYS A 885 45.07 11.68 17.38
N GLU A 886 43.80 12.03 17.50
CA GLU A 886 43.37 13.43 17.33
C GLU A 886 43.90 14.36 18.42
N SER A 887 43.92 13.92 19.69
CA SER A 887 44.40 14.72 20.82
C SER A 887 45.17 13.88 21.86
N ALA A 888 46.27 14.42 22.36
CA ALA A 888 47.12 13.82 23.39
C ALA A 888 46.40 13.64 24.73
N ALA A 889 45.40 14.48 25.03
CA ALA A 889 44.64 14.47 26.29
C ALA A 889 43.74 13.23 26.46
N ARG A 890 43.50 12.46 25.39
CA ARG A 890 42.69 11.23 25.42
C ARG A 890 43.52 10.02 25.88
N PRO A 891 42.93 8.92 26.36
CA PRO A 891 43.66 7.69 26.61
C PRO A 891 44.20 7.08 25.29
N PRO A 892 45.25 6.23 25.34
CA PRO A 892 45.69 5.46 24.17
C PRO A 892 44.54 4.64 23.58
N ARG A 893 44.45 4.60 22.24
CA ARG A 893 43.46 3.80 21.50
C ARG A 893 44.18 2.79 20.60
N THR A 894 43.51 1.71 20.21
CA THR A 894 43.98 0.76 19.20
C THR A 894 43.16 0.92 17.94
N VAL A 895 43.83 1.04 16.79
CA VAL A 895 43.21 0.95 15.46
C VAL A 895 43.38 -0.47 14.96
N THR A 896 42.29 -1.18 14.75
CA THR A 896 42.26 -2.45 14.02
C THR A 896 41.94 -2.16 12.57
N VAL A 897 42.82 -2.59 11.65
CA VAL A 897 42.66 -2.44 10.21
C VAL A 897 42.15 -3.74 9.64
N ARG A 898 41.04 -3.69 8.90
CA ARG A 898 40.53 -4.82 8.13
C ARG A 898 40.56 -4.52 6.63
N ILE A 899 40.93 -5.52 5.84
CA ILE A 899 40.81 -5.48 4.38
C ILE A 899 39.89 -6.62 3.99
N ASP A 900 38.78 -6.30 3.33
CA ASP A 900 37.72 -7.24 2.96
C ASP A 900 37.25 -8.09 4.15
N GLY A 901 37.05 -7.44 5.31
CA GLY A 901 36.62 -8.09 6.55
C GLY A 901 37.71 -8.80 7.34
N GLU A 902 38.89 -9.07 6.75
CA GLU A 902 40.00 -9.76 7.42
C GLU A 902 40.91 -8.80 8.18
N VAL A 903 41.23 -9.10 9.44
CA VAL A 903 42.13 -8.27 10.25
C VAL A 903 43.57 -8.40 9.73
N VAL A 904 44.11 -7.31 9.19
CA VAL A 904 45.47 -7.27 8.62
C VAL A 904 46.48 -6.57 9.53
N GLY A 905 46.03 -5.84 10.56
CA GLY A 905 46.92 -5.31 11.59
C GLY A 905 46.22 -4.51 12.68
N GLU A 906 46.89 -4.38 13.81
CA GLU A 906 46.43 -3.61 14.96
C GLU A 906 47.53 -2.65 15.45
N HIS A 907 47.16 -1.39 15.66
CA HIS A 907 48.11 -0.33 15.96
C HIS A 907 47.68 0.50 17.15
N ARG A 908 48.50 0.52 18.20
CA ARG A 908 48.27 1.35 19.38
C ARG A 908 48.70 2.81 19.14
N LEU A 909 47.75 3.72 19.22
CA LEU A 909 47.93 5.17 19.14
C LEU A 909 48.06 5.76 20.55
N ALA A 910 49.29 5.90 21.05
CA ALA A 910 49.57 6.45 22.37
C ALA A 910 49.69 8.00 22.36
N ASP A 911 50.18 8.55 21.25
CA ASP A 911 50.59 9.94 21.07
C ASP A 911 49.99 10.55 19.78
N GLU A 912 50.24 11.84 19.57
CA GLU A 912 49.88 12.57 18.34
C GLU A 912 50.96 12.42 17.25
N ALA A 913 51.67 11.30 17.18
CA ALA A 913 52.61 11.04 16.10
C ALA A 913 51.91 10.38 14.91
N TRP A 914 52.21 10.84 13.69
CA TRP A 914 51.77 10.16 12.47
C TRP A 914 52.46 8.81 12.34
N ARG A 915 51.68 7.75 12.13
CA ARG A 915 52.17 6.38 11.93
C ARG A 915 51.82 5.95 10.52
N PRO A 916 52.81 5.78 9.63
CA PRO A 916 52.56 5.30 8.27
C PRO A 916 52.23 3.80 8.31
N LEU A 917 51.10 3.44 7.74
CA LEU A 917 50.64 2.06 7.59
C LEU A 917 50.67 1.66 6.12
N ALA A 918 51.13 0.43 5.86
CA ALA A 918 51.23 -0.10 4.51
C ALA A 918 50.96 -1.60 4.51
N TYR A 919 49.97 -2.02 3.71
CA TYR A 919 49.53 -3.40 3.63
C TYR A 919 49.64 -3.88 2.18
N PRO A 920 50.48 -4.91 1.89
CA PRO A 920 50.52 -5.50 0.56
C PRO A 920 49.20 -6.25 0.29
N VAL A 921 48.68 -6.11 -0.92
CA VAL A 921 47.49 -6.83 -1.39
C VAL A 921 47.79 -7.42 -2.76
N ALA A 922 47.23 -8.59 -3.04
CA ALA A 922 47.32 -9.19 -4.37
C ALA A 922 46.36 -8.46 -5.31
N ALA A 923 46.85 -7.92 -6.42
CA ALA A 923 46.00 -7.25 -7.41
C ALA A 923 44.88 -8.21 -7.86
N ARG A 924 43.64 -7.71 -7.89
CA ARG A 924 42.49 -8.48 -8.38
C ARG A 924 42.56 -8.51 -9.90
N GLY A 925 42.75 -9.70 -10.47
CA GLY A 925 42.80 -9.87 -11.93
C GLY A 925 41.40 -9.97 -12.50
N GLY A 926 41.01 -9.03 -13.38
CA GLY A 926 39.79 -9.11 -14.19
C GLY A 926 38.46 -8.86 -13.46
N ASP A 927 38.49 -8.60 -12.14
CA ASP A 927 37.30 -8.28 -11.35
C ASP A 927 37.30 -6.80 -10.97
N ASP A 928 36.21 -6.09 -11.27
CA ASP A 928 36.08 -4.63 -11.06
C ASP A 928 35.83 -4.25 -9.60
N SER A 929 35.65 -5.25 -8.72
CA SER A 929 35.36 -5.09 -7.30
C SER A 929 36.55 -4.48 -6.53
N PRO A 930 36.40 -3.31 -5.87
CA PRO A 930 37.47 -2.69 -5.10
C PRO A 930 37.73 -3.39 -3.76
N PHE A 931 38.91 -3.16 -3.19
CA PHE A 931 39.20 -3.58 -1.82
C PHE A 931 38.45 -2.69 -0.83
N CYS A 932 37.73 -3.30 0.10
CA CYS A 932 37.11 -2.57 1.21
C CYS A 932 38.08 -2.48 2.38
N VAL A 933 38.41 -1.27 2.82
CA VAL A 933 39.31 -1.04 3.96
C VAL A 933 38.52 -0.46 5.11
N GLU A 934 38.49 -1.16 6.23
CA GLU A 934 37.81 -0.74 7.46
C GLU A 934 38.83 -0.40 8.54
N LEU A 935 38.53 0.62 9.32
CA LEU A 935 39.32 1.04 10.46
C LEU A 935 38.43 1.13 11.68
N LEU A 936 38.71 0.30 12.69
CA LEU A 936 37.96 0.22 13.95
C LEU A 936 38.80 0.77 15.10
N LEU A 937 38.28 1.74 15.83
CA LEU A 937 38.92 2.32 17.01
C LEU A 937 38.43 1.65 18.29
N SER A 938 39.35 1.26 19.17
CA SER A 938 39.04 0.66 20.48
C SER A 938 39.83 1.31 21.63
N PRO A 939 39.25 1.47 22.85
CA PRO A 939 37.83 1.29 23.14
C PRO A 939 36.97 2.30 22.37
N VAL A 940 35.69 2.03 22.19
CA VAL A 940 34.72 2.97 21.58
C VAL A 940 34.53 4.16 22.54
N GLY A 941 34.35 5.37 22.02
CA GLY A 941 34.01 6.55 22.82
C GLY A 941 32.67 6.38 23.55
N ARG A 942 32.50 7.01 24.73
CA ARG A 942 31.20 6.99 25.43
C ARG A 942 30.20 7.86 24.68
N ALA A 943 28.97 7.37 24.51
CA ALA A 943 27.86 8.16 23.96
C ALA A 943 27.65 9.43 24.81
N GLY A 944 27.72 10.61 24.17
CA GLY A 944 27.61 11.91 24.84
C GLY A 944 28.93 12.69 24.98
N GLU A 945 30.08 12.05 24.73
CA GLU A 945 31.30 12.80 24.38
C GLU A 945 31.13 13.25 22.92
N GLY A 946 31.12 14.57 22.64
CA GLY A 946 30.87 15.11 21.30
C GLY A 946 31.80 14.57 20.20
N ALA A 947 31.56 14.96 18.94
CA ALA A 947 32.24 14.50 17.71
C ALA A 947 33.80 14.58 17.68
N ASP A 948 34.43 14.98 18.77
CA ASP A 948 35.87 15.19 18.97
C ASP A 948 36.57 13.97 19.63
N GLY A 949 36.30 12.76 19.12
CA GLY A 949 36.67 11.50 19.77
C GLY A 949 37.48 10.48 18.94
N GLY A 950 37.68 10.70 17.64
CA GLY A 950 38.21 9.67 16.73
C GLY A 950 39.70 9.79 16.40
N MET A 951 40.05 9.51 15.14
CA MET A 951 41.42 9.57 14.63
C MET A 951 41.54 10.48 13.42
N LEU A 952 42.77 10.90 13.13
CA LEU A 952 43.12 11.58 11.90
C LEU A 952 43.78 10.60 10.94
N LEU A 953 43.34 10.68 9.69
CA LEU A 953 43.84 9.88 8.59
C LEU A 953 44.45 10.78 7.53
N ARG A 954 45.61 10.40 7.02
CA ARG A 954 46.27 11.08 5.91
C ARG A 954 46.50 10.11 4.77
N GLY A 955 45.96 10.44 3.59
CA GLY A 955 46.00 9.57 2.43
C GLY A 955 45.14 10.06 1.28
N ASP A 956 45.23 9.33 0.17
CA ASP A 956 44.33 9.48 -0.98
C ASP A 956 43.29 8.36 -0.88
N PHE A 957 42.10 8.71 -0.38
CA PHE A 957 41.01 7.79 -0.06
C PHE A 957 39.81 7.94 -1.00
#